data_AF-A0A7Z7YUH9-F1
#
_entry.id   AF-A0A7Z7YUH9-F1
#
_cell.length_a   1.000
_cell.length_b   1.000
_cell.length_c   1.000
_cell.angle_alpha   90.00
_cell.angle_beta   90.00
_cell.angle_gamma   90.00
#
_symmetry.space_group_name_H-M   'P 1'
#
loop_
_entity.id
_entity.type
_entity.pdbx_description
1 polymer ?
#
loop_
_entity_poly.entity_id
_entity_poly.type
_entity_poly.pdbx_seq_one_letter_code
_entity_poly.pdbx_strand_id
1 'polypeptide(L)'
;MRENYSIRVINQLAIKTTKALNVRVFYCLQGKSELTINLNKYELIKDEIAFVLLNDTYSFKSENDSICCVIDIPYDSYLRIANNSMLSNGLKINKNEQERVKFWIIKLLELHTLKKAYKTEANKLILYLIVELSHFENTDHPFNQKMYISEEVHEYLVNHHENKINKQDLANAVQLSNQTLTSMFKETPFQTFNQYLNHLRLKFCLNDILTTRRPIEEIAIDHGFHHYSRFIQLFKDTYGNTPKLIRRDYIATSIFQNKSEEIDLNRHILKSLSEFREETSLEIEERTIKVAESNNIYQSPDFYIEHINNNYFDQCSFLNMKRALNINKGNVHYIVDLNYKDIFKDRESFIKELLQLLQFISDLNMHPIFKVSTSRPDVFNSSEKMSFHQALEVLFIFLRQFNHFQLGFLIEEVKCSLIHQLQQSINKCFDDYQLIYRVKPGQYEELGLARIVNDVDKIMIPINLLEDLDIYQSKIIIEVDQLIKNKEKLLNIQTIDYIRLLMNQYDKVSGLSLPYLEKYVVVNIAQQEPNAFQLVSYVISMLNQLRGEIVYRNNQMVMTRYKHEYQVITYFLNIKSKMNVNQYRLIFSDIKQLNHAEVEYFDIQRYAISENNSLDNLMLYHQHHWLAKLNFKEISTSSIEIPKDSIAHIKFLISL
;
A
#
# COMPACT_ATOMS: atom_id res chain seq x y z
N MET A 1 -12.32 -23.42 -1.64
CA MET A 1 -12.09 -22.61 -2.87
C MET A 1 -10.81 -23.09 -3.55
N ARG A 2 -10.92 -23.91 -4.59
CA ARG A 2 -9.77 -24.28 -5.45
C ARG A 2 -9.17 -23.00 -6.07
N GLU A 3 -7.87 -22.97 -6.31
CA GLU A 3 -7.20 -21.81 -6.92
C GLU A 3 -7.61 -21.69 -8.40
N ASN A 4 -7.94 -20.48 -8.85
CA ASN A 4 -8.44 -20.21 -10.21
C ASN A 4 -7.32 -20.06 -11.25
N TYR A 5 -6.06 -20.31 -10.88
CA TYR A 5 -4.87 -20.31 -11.73
C TYR A 5 -3.67 -20.85 -10.92
N SER A 6 -2.56 -21.21 -11.59
CA SER A 6 -1.27 -21.46 -10.94
C SER A 6 -0.12 -20.83 -11.73
N ILE A 7 0.89 -20.30 -11.04
CA ILE A 7 2.06 -19.65 -11.64
C ILE A 7 3.30 -20.39 -11.17
N ARG A 8 4.17 -20.77 -12.11
CA ARG A 8 5.45 -21.44 -11.83
C ARG A 8 6.56 -20.84 -12.67
N VAL A 9 7.72 -20.60 -12.07
CA VAL A 9 8.93 -20.16 -12.79
C VAL A 9 9.97 -21.24 -12.68
N ILE A 10 10.43 -21.72 -13.83
CA ILE A 10 11.21 -22.95 -13.91
C ILE A 10 12.47 -22.68 -14.72
N ASN A 11 13.62 -23.02 -14.15
CA ASN A 11 14.90 -23.09 -14.87
C ASN A 11 14.93 -24.37 -15.69
N GLN A 12 15.39 -24.32 -16.94
CA GLN A 12 15.55 -25.48 -17.81
C GLN A 12 14.25 -26.30 -17.95
N LEU A 13 13.14 -25.63 -18.24
CA LEU A 13 11.83 -26.29 -18.38
C LEU A 13 11.85 -27.29 -19.54
N ALA A 14 11.48 -28.55 -19.26
CA ALA A 14 11.32 -29.60 -20.25
C ALA A 14 9.98 -30.33 -20.08
N ILE A 15 9.10 -30.20 -21.06
CA ILE A 15 7.79 -30.85 -21.15
C ILE A 15 7.80 -31.76 -22.37
N LYS A 16 7.70 -33.08 -22.13
CA LYS A 16 7.50 -34.06 -23.21
C LYS A 16 6.13 -33.86 -23.86
N THR A 17 5.99 -34.33 -25.11
CA THR A 17 4.74 -34.25 -25.86
C THR A 17 3.55 -34.73 -25.04
N THR A 18 2.63 -33.82 -24.78
CA THR A 18 1.45 -34.03 -23.94
C THR A 18 0.28 -33.21 -24.47
N LYS A 19 -0.93 -33.54 -24.01
CA LYS A 19 -2.15 -32.82 -24.39
C LYS A 19 -2.52 -31.80 -23.33
N ALA A 20 -2.84 -30.58 -23.74
CA ALA A 20 -3.24 -29.50 -22.85
C ALA A 20 -4.65 -29.73 -22.30
N LEU A 21 -4.78 -29.60 -20.98
CA LEU A 21 -6.02 -29.78 -20.21
C LEU A 21 -6.63 -28.46 -19.71
N ASN A 22 -5.82 -27.42 -19.74
CA ASN A 22 -6.07 -26.06 -19.27
C ASN A 22 -5.43 -25.11 -20.29
N VAL A 23 -5.82 -23.83 -20.24
CA VAL A 23 -5.07 -22.81 -20.97
C VAL A 23 -3.73 -22.63 -20.27
N ARG A 24 -2.63 -22.74 -21.00
CA ARG A 24 -1.29 -22.55 -20.43
C ARG A 24 -0.53 -21.51 -21.21
N VAL A 25 -0.08 -20.48 -20.50
CA VAL A 25 0.73 -19.39 -21.06
C VAL A 25 2.19 -19.64 -20.71
N PHE A 26 3.05 -19.58 -21.72
CA PHE A 26 4.50 -19.66 -21.63
C PHE A 26 5.08 -18.28 -21.91
N TYR A 27 5.88 -17.77 -20.97
CA TYR A 27 6.60 -16.52 -21.11
C TYR A 27 8.10 -16.78 -20.90
N CYS A 28 8.90 -16.55 -21.95
CA CYS A 28 10.35 -16.75 -21.89
C CYS A 28 11.01 -15.58 -21.16
N LEU A 29 11.47 -15.87 -19.94
CA LEU A 29 12.06 -14.89 -19.04
C LEU A 29 13.54 -14.64 -19.36
N GLN A 30 14.27 -15.70 -19.70
CA GLN A 30 15.67 -15.65 -20.05
C GLN A 30 16.02 -16.82 -20.97
N GLY A 31 16.94 -16.57 -21.91
CA GLY A 31 17.47 -17.60 -22.80
C GLY A 31 16.55 -17.91 -23.96
N LYS A 32 16.55 -19.18 -24.38
CA LYS A 32 15.87 -19.66 -25.59
C LYS A 32 15.19 -21.00 -25.33
N SER A 33 13.99 -21.14 -25.86
CA SER A 33 13.15 -22.33 -25.71
C SER A 33 12.47 -22.71 -27.03
N GLU A 34 12.30 -24.01 -27.25
CA GLU A 34 11.56 -24.57 -28.37
C GLU A 34 10.20 -25.07 -27.86
N LEU A 35 9.12 -24.52 -28.41
CA LEU A 35 7.74 -24.95 -28.15
C LEU A 35 7.16 -25.53 -29.43
N THR A 36 6.64 -26.76 -29.37
CA THR A 36 5.87 -27.35 -30.47
C THR A 36 4.41 -27.38 -30.07
N ILE A 37 3.49 -26.89 -30.90
CA ILE A 37 2.03 -26.97 -30.71
C ILE A 37 1.42 -27.59 -31.98
N ASN A 38 0.69 -28.70 -31.85
CA ASN A 38 0.02 -29.40 -32.95
C ASN A 38 0.94 -29.61 -34.17
N LEU A 39 2.18 -30.05 -33.92
CA LEU A 39 3.26 -30.27 -34.90
C LEU A 39 3.96 -29.00 -35.43
N ASN A 40 3.42 -27.82 -35.17
CA ASN A 40 4.07 -26.54 -35.52
C ASN A 40 5.12 -26.19 -34.47
N LYS A 41 6.33 -25.89 -34.93
CA LYS A 41 7.45 -25.51 -34.08
C LYS A 41 7.56 -24.00 -33.98
N TYR A 42 7.71 -23.52 -32.75
CA TYR A 42 7.90 -22.13 -32.39
C TYR A 42 9.17 -22.00 -31.57
N GLU A 43 10.02 -21.07 -31.96
CA GLU A 43 11.13 -20.63 -31.15
C GLU A 43 10.66 -19.48 -30.25
N LEU A 44 10.96 -19.57 -28.95
CA LEU A 44 10.70 -18.54 -27.96
C LEU A 44 12.05 -18.03 -27.44
N ILE A 45 12.35 -16.77 -27.75
CA ILE A 45 13.47 -16.04 -27.13
C ILE A 45 12.96 -15.13 -26.02
N LYS A 46 13.87 -14.49 -25.28
CA LYS A 46 13.53 -13.53 -24.21
C LYS A 46 12.37 -12.60 -24.61
N ASP A 47 11.44 -12.44 -23.68
CA ASP A 47 10.22 -11.60 -23.74
C ASP A 47 9.14 -12.07 -24.73
N GLU A 48 9.33 -13.22 -25.38
CA GLU A 48 8.30 -13.79 -26.25
C GLU A 48 7.30 -14.65 -25.47
N ILE A 49 6.05 -14.58 -25.93
CA ILE A 49 4.91 -15.26 -25.30
C ILE A 49 4.27 -16.24 -26.30
N ALA A 50 3.94 -17.42 -25.81
CA ALA A 50 3.05 -18.35 -26.49
C ALA A 50 2.06 -18.94 -25.50
N PHE A 51 0.94 -19.43 -26.00
CA PHE A 51 -0.01 -20.15 -25.16
C PHE A 51 -0.57 -21.34 -25.89
N VAL A 52 -1.01 -22.33 -25.12
CA VAL A 52 -1.71 -23.52 -25.59
C VAL A 52 -3.12 -23.54 -25.02
N LEU A 53 -4.06 -23.99 -25.83
CA LEU A 53 -5.47 -24.11 -25.48
C LEU A 53 -5.84 -25.56 -25.22
N LEU A 54 -7.06 -25.78 -24.72
CA LEU A 54 -7.56 -27.11 -24.45
C LEU A 54 -7.46 -27.99 -25.70
N ASN A 55 -6.96 -29.21 -25.52
CA ASN A 55 -6.74 -30.23 -26.54
C ASN A 55 -5.55 -30.05 -27.46
N ASP A 56 -4.79 -28.96 -27.36
CA ASP A 56 -3.52 -28.84 -28.08
C ASP A 56 -2.54 -29.93 -27.64
N THR A 57 -1.88 -30.55 -28.61
CA THR A 57 -0.74 -31.43 -28.36
C THR A 57 0.51 -30.58 -28.40
N TYR A 58 1.22 -30.46 -27.28
CA TYR A 58 2.40 -29.61 -27.21
C TYR A 58 3.58 -30.27 -26.51
N SER A 59 4.78 -29.79 -26.82
CA SER A 59 6.02 -30.11 -26.12
C SER A 59 6.83 -28.84 -25.95
N PHE A 60 7.60 -28.74 -24.87
CA PHE A 60 8.39 -27.54 -24.54
C PHE A 60 9.78 -27.97 -24.12
N LYS A 61 10.83 -27.34 -24.63
CA LYS A 61 12.20 -27.62 -24.23
C LYS A 61 13.00 -26.33 -24.18
N SER A 62 13.52 -26.01 -23.00
CA SER A 62 14.40 -24.86 -22.79
C SER A 62 15.87 -25.27 -23.00
N GLU A 63 16.69 -24.35 -23.47
CA GLU A 63 18.13 -24.50 -23.48
C GLU A 63 18.72 -24.38 -22.06
N ASN A 64 20.02 -24.64 -21.91
CA ASN A 64 20.70 -24.51 -20.62
C ASN A 64 20.57 -23.06 -20.11
N ASP A 65 20.33 -22.92 -18.81
CA ASP A 65 20.18 -21.63 -18.10
C ASP A 65 19.03 -20.73 -18.57
N SER A 66 18.09 -21.30 -19.33
CA SER A 66 16.88 -20.61 -19.77
C SER A 66 15.79 -20.70 -18.72
N ILE A 67 15.16 -19.56 -18.42
CA ILE A 67 14.11 -19.44 -17.41
C ILE A 67 12.78 -19.21 -18.13
N CYS A 68 11.75 -19.95 -17.73
CA CYS A 68 10.41 -19.82 -18.31
C CYS A 68 9.36 -19.66 -17.20
N CYS A 69 8.45 -18.70 -17.38
CA CYS A 69 7.24 -18.57 -16.57
C CYS A 69 6.09 -19.32 -17.24
N VAL A 70 5.42 -20.17 -16.45
CA VAL A 70 4.27 -20.96 -16.86
C VAL A 70 3.06 -20.56 -16.02
N ILE A 71 2.02 -20.05 -16.67
CA ILE A 71 0.74 -19.74 -16.04
C ILE A 71 -0.30 -20.74 -16.52
N ASP A 72 -0.83 -21.54 -15.62
CA ASP A 72 -1.95 -22.46 -15.88
C ASP A 72 -3.27 -21.79 -15.46
N ILE A 73 -4.18 -21.64 -16.42
CA ILE A 73 -5.53 -21.08 -16.23
C ILE A 73 -6.55 -22.20 -16.48
N PRO A 74 -7.41 -22.55 -15.50
CA PRO A 74 -8.47 -23.53 -15.68
C PRO A 74 -9.34 -23.16 -16.88
N TYR A 75 -9.59 -24.14 -17.75
CA TYR A 75 -10.33 -23.88 -18.99
C TYR A 75 -11.75 -23.33 -18.75
N ASP A 76 -12.40 -23.73 -17.66
CA ASP A 76 -13.69 -23.20 -17.23
C ASP A 76 -13.65 -21.70 -16.92
N SER A 77 -12.54 -21.20 -16.37
CA SER A 77 -12.36 -19.76 -16.15
C SER A 77 -12.18 -19.01 -17.47
N TYR A 78 -11.47 -19.61 -18.43
CA TYR A 78 -11.30 -19.06 -19.78
C TYR A 78 -12.63 -18.99 -20.55
N LEU A 79 -13.42 -20.08 -20.53
CA LEU A 79 -14.72 -20.19 -21.21
C LEU A 79 -15.73 -19.13 -20.76
N ARG A 80 -15.79 -18.81 -19.46
CA ARG A 80 -16.75 -17.83 -18.91
C ARG A 80 -16.63 -16.44 -19.52
N ILE A 81 -15.45 -16.11 -20.05
CA ILE A 81 -15.07 -14.75 -20.44
C ILE A 81 -14.90 -14.63 -21.95
N ALA A 82 -14.33 -15.67 -22.60
CA ALA A 82 -14.09 -15.72 -24.04
C ALA A 82 -15.39 -15.97 -24.83
N ASN A 83 -16.41 -15.12 -24.64
CA ASN A 83 -17.77 -15.42 -25.11
C ASN A 83 -18.03 -15.19 -26.61
N ASN A 84 -17.07 -14.69 -27.41
CA ASN A 84 -17.35 -14.43 -28.84
C ASN A 84 -16.23 -14.78 -29.83
N SER A 85 -14.95 -14.82 -29.43
CA SER A 85 -13.78 -15.08 -30.31
C SER A 85 -12.92 -16.21 -29.76
N MET A 86 -13.38 -17.47 -29.87
CA MET A 86 -12.56 -18.59 -29.43
C MET A 86 -11.55 -19.00 -30.50
N LEU A 87 -10.29 -18.82 -30.17
CA LEU A 87 -9.18 -19.48 -30.86
C LEU A 87 -9.37 -21.01 -30.86
N SER A 88 -9.17 -21.62 -32.01
CA SER A 88 -9.25 -23.08 -32.18
C SER A 88 -8.05 -23.82 -31.58
N ASN A 89 -6.86 -23.22 -31.69
CA ASN A 89 -5.59 -23.75 -31.21
C ASN A 89 -4.77 -22.62 -30.57
N GLY A 90 -3.87 -22.98 -29.67
CA GLY A 90 -2.85 -22.08 -29.16
C GLY A 90 -1.81 -21.71 -30.22
N LEU A 91 -1.12 -20.59 -29.98
CA LEU A 91 -0.19 -19.98 -30.90
C LEU A 91 0.93 -19.22 -30.17
N LYS A 92 1.97 -18.87 -30.92
CA LYS A 92 2.97 -17.86 -30.50
C LYS A 92 2.44 -16.48 -30.84
N ILE A 93 2.44 -15.57 -29.88
CA ILE A 93 1.94 -14.21 -30.06
C ILE A 93 2.95 -13.40 -30.89
N ASN A 94 2.45 -12.60 -31.82
CA ASN A 94 3.30 -11.70 -32.61
C ASN A 94 3.91 -10.61 -31.71
N LYS A 95 5.18 -10.25 -31.97
CA LYS A 95 5.93 -9.25 -31.18
C LYS A 95 5.21 -7.90 -31.05
N ASN A 96 4.48 -7.46 -32.06
CA ASN A 96 3.77 -6.18 -32.04
C ASN A 96 2.50 -6.19 -31.18
N GLU A 97 1.96 -7.36 -30.87
CA GLU A 97 0.68 -7.52 -30.17
C GLU A 97 0.86 -8.10 -28.76
N GLN A 98 2.04 -8.64 -28.45
CA GLN A 98 2.33 -9.28 -27.17
C GLN A 98 2.54 -8.30 -26.01
N GLU A 99 2.74 -7.00 -26.25
CA GLU A 99 3.02 -6.00 -25.21
C GLU A 99 1.91 -5.92 -24.14
N ARG A 100 0.64 -5.96 -24.55
CA ARG A 100 -0.49 -5.96 -23.60
C ARG A 100 -0.53 -7.23 -22.76
N VAL A 101 -0.24 -8.38 -23.37
CA VAL A 101 -0.20 -9.68 -22.66
C VAL A 101 0.99 -9.74 -21.71
N LYS A 102 2.17 -9.28 -22.16
CA LYS A 102 3.41 -9.15 -21.38
C LYS A 102 3.16 -8.31 -20.13
N PHE A 103 2.48 -7.18 -20.28
CA PHE A 103 2.11 -6.31 -19.16
C PHE A 103 1.35 -7.06 -18.06
N TRP A 104 0.28 -7.80 -18.42
CA TRP A 104 -0.52 -8.55 -17.43
C TRP A 104 0.26 -9.69 -16.78
N ILE A 105 1.09 -10.41 -17.54
CA ILE A 105 1.94 -11.49 -17.03
C ILE A 105 2.95 -10.95 -16.02
N ILE A 106 3.62 -9.83 -16.32
CA ILE A 106 4.57 -9.18 -15.41
C ILE A 106 3.86 -8.76 -14.13
N LYS A 107 2.68 -8.14 -14.22
CA LYS A 107 1.88 -7.73 -13.05
C LYS A 107 1.44 -8.94 -12.20
N LEU A 108 1.10 -10.06 -12.82
CA LEU A 108 0.80 -11.31 -12.12
C LEU A 108 2.01 -11.88 -11.41
N LEU A 109 3.18 -11.87 -12.05
CA LEU A 109 4.44 -12.31 -11.43
C LEU A 109 4.83 -11.43 -10.25
N GLU A 110 4.68 -10.10 -10.36
CA GLU A 110 4.87 -9.15 -9.25
C GLU A 110 4.02 -9.53 -8.04
N LEU A 111 2.70 -9.70 -8.22
CA LEU A 111 1.79 -10.10 -7.14
C LEU A 111 2.15 -11.47 -6.54
N HIS A 112 2.60 -12.42 -7.36
CA HIS A 112 2.97 -13.75 -6.90
C HIS A 112 4.18 -13.73 -5.95
N THR A 113 5.13 -12.80 -6.14
CA THR A 113 6.30 -12.66 -5.25
C THR A 113 5.99 -12.12 -3.86
N LEU A 114 4.87 -11.42 -3.70
CA LEU A 114 4.50 -10.74 -2.46
C LEU A 114 3.80 -11.65 -1.43
N LYS A 115 3.66 -12.95 -1.72
CA LYS A 115 3.09 -14.05 -0.90
C LYS A 115 1.79 -13.73 -0.11
N LYS A 116 0.68 -14.31 -0.59
CA LYS A 116 -0.61 -14.62 0.07
C LYS A 116 -1.27 -13.53 0.96
N ALA A 117 -1.83 -12.51 0.31
CA ALA A 117 -2.99 -11.74 0.81
C ALA A 117 -3.94 -11.20 -0.29
N TYR A 118 -3.60 -11.36 -1.58
CA TYR A 118 -4.22 -10.63 -2.70
C TYR A 118 -4.93 -11.53 -3.71
N LYS A 119 -5.69 -12.53 -3.22
CA LYS A 119 -6.35 -13.53 -4.07
C LYS A 119 -7.38 -12.86 -5.01
N THR A 120 -8.00 -11.77 -4.59
CA THR A 120 -9.03 -11.05 -5.35
C THR A 120 -8.42 -10.25 -6.51
N GLU A 121 -7.27 -9.62 -6.29
CA GLU A 121 -6.54 -8.80 -7.26
C GLU A 121 -5.91 -9.66 -8.34
N ALA A 122 -5.27 -10.77 -7.95
CA ALA A 122 -4.69 -11.68 -8.92
C ALA A 122 -5.76 -12.36 -9.78
N ASN A 123 -6.95 -12.66 -9.21
CA ASN A 123 -8.09 -13.09 -10.02
C ASN A 123 -8.47 -12.03 -11.07
N LYS A 124 -8.51 -10.74 -10.73
CA LYS A 124 -8.79 -9.66 -11.71
C LYS A 124 -7.74 -9.59 -12.82
N LEU A 125 -6.46 -9.71 -12.48
CA LEU A 125 -5.39 -9.73 -13.49
C LEU A 125 -5.48 -10.95 -14.41
N ILE A 126 -5.85 -12.11 -13.88
CA ILE A 126 -6.15 -13.30 -14.69
C ILE A 126 -7.34 -13.04 -15.61
N LEU A 127 -8.40 -12.36 -15.15
CA LEU A 127 -9.52 -11.97 -16.01
C LEU A 127 -9.04 -11.08 -17.18
N TYR A 128 -8.25 -10.04 -16.91
CA TYR A 128 -7.71 -9.18 -17.97
C TYR A 128 -6.80 -9.93 -18.94
N LEU A 129 -5.96 -10.82 -18.42
CA LEU A 129 -5.12 -11.68 -19.24
C LEU A 129 -5.96 -12.58 -20.16
N ILE A 130 -7.04 -13.19 -19.65
CA ILE A 130 -7.95 -14.01 -20.46
C ILE A 130 -8.61 -13.17 -21.56
N VAL A 131 -9.04 -11.95 -21.23
CA VAL A 131 -9.62 -11.03 -22.21
C VAL A 131 -8.62 -10.76 -23.33
N GLU A 132 -7.40 -10.34 -23.03
CA GLU A 132 -6.37 -10.10 -24.06
C GLU A 132 -6.09 -11.36 -24.89
N LEU A 133 -5.98 -12.53 -24.25
CA LEU A 133 -5.76 -13.80 -24.96
C LEU A 133 -6.91 -14.16 -25.92
N SER A 134 -8.15 -13.77 -25.59
CA SER A 134 -9.31 -14.00 -26.46
C SER A 134 -9.41 -13.05 -27.66
N HIS A 135 -8.63 -11.97 -27.70
CA HIS A 135 -8.65 -11.01 -28.81
C HIS A 135 -7.70 -11.39 -29.95
N PHE A 136 -6.84 -12.39 -29.77
CA PHE A 136 -6.02 -12.90 -30.86
C PHE A 136 -6.91 -13.73 -31.80
N GLU A 137 -6.97 -13.38 -33.07
CA GLU A 137 -7.67 -14.15 -34.08
C GLU A 137 -6.71 -15.16 -34.72
N ASN A 138 -7.16 -16.41 -34.88
CA ASN A 138 -6.52 -17.31 -35.82
C ASN A 138 -6.93 -16.82 -37.21
N THR A 139 -5.99 -16.29 -37.98
CA THR A 139 -6.23 -15.70 -39.31
C THR A 139 -6.73 -16.69 -40.38
N ASP A 140 -7.01 -17.94 -40.00
CA ASP A 140 -7.31 -19.02 -40.95
C ASP A 140 -8.77 -19.52 -40.93
N HIS A 141 -9.66 -19.01 -40.06
CA HIS A 141 -11.07 -19.41 -40.10
C HIS A 141 -12.08 -18.26 -39.87
N PRO A 142 -13.06 -18.06 -40.78
CA PRO A 142 -14.02 -16.97 -40.70
C PRO A 142 -15.00 -17.17 -39.53
N PHE A 143 -15.12 -16.10 -38.77
CA PHE A 143 -15.91 -15.92 -37.55
C PHE A 143 -17.43 -16.07 -37.81
N ASN A 144 -18.11 -16.97 -37.09
CA ASN A 144 -19.57 -17.03 -37.07
C ASN A 144 -20.08 -16.83 -35.63
N GLN A 145 -20.68 -15.66 -35.39
CA GLN A 145 -21.39 -15.32 -34.15
C GLN A 145 -22.64 -16.22 -34.00
N LYS A 146 -22.60 -17.24 -33.14
CA LYS A 146 -23.79 -17.88 -32.54
C LYS A 146 -23.41 -18.74 -31.31
N MET A 147 -23.49 -18.11 -30.14
CA MET A 147 -23.74 -18.66 -28.79
C MET A 147 -23.22 -20.08 -28.44
N TYR A 148 -22.15 -20.14 -27.64
CA TYR A 148 -21.68 -21.37 -26.97
C TYR A 148 -22.42 -21.60 -25.62
N ILE A 149 -22.41 -22.84 -25.13
CA ILE A 149 -23.24 -23.40 -24.04
C ILE A 149 -23.53 -22.41 -22.91
N SER A 150 -24.81 -22.22 -22.55
CA SER A 150 -25.21 -21.29 -21.48
C SER A 150 -24.65 -21.70 -20.11
N GLU A 151 -24.35 -20.71 -19.27
CA GLU A 151 -23.75 -20.92 -17.94
C GLU A 151 -24.60 -21.84 -17.06
N GLU A 152 -25.92 -21.68 -17.07
CA GLU A 152 -26.88 -22.50 -16.34
C GLU A 152 -26.82 -23.99 -16.76
N VAL A 153 -26.65 -24.25 -18.06
CA VAL A 153 -26.50 -25.61 -18.60
C VAL A 153 -25.16 -26.20 -18.19
N HIS A 154 -24.09 -25.41 -18.22
CA HIS A 154 -22.77 -25.85 -17.78
C HIS A 154 -22.76 -26.18 -16.27
N GLU A 155 -23.29 -25.29 -15.44
CA GLU A 155 -23.30 -25.43 -13.98
C GLU A 155 -24.13 -26.64 -13.54
N TYR A 156 -25.32 -26.82 -14.11
CA TYR A 156 -26.15 -27.98 -13.82
C TYR A 156 -25.41 -29.29 -14.14
N LEU A 157 -24.73 -29.35 -15.28
CA LEU A 157 -23.99 -30.53 -15.69
C LEU A 157 -22.75 -30.80 -14.84
N VAL A 158 -22.05 -29.76 -14.38
CA VAL A 158 -20.92 -29.91 -13.47
C VAL A 158 -21.39 -30.43 -12.11
N ASN A 159 -22.48 -29.89 -11.57
CA ASN A 159 -22.96 -30.22 -10.23
C ASN A 159 -23.62 -31.61 -10.13
N HIS A 160 -23.99 -32.21 -11.26
CA HIS A 160 -24.70 -33.50 -11.29
C HIS A 160 -24.05 -34.53 -12.22
N HIS A 161 -22.83 -34.27 -12.71
CA HIS A 161 -22.18 -35.10 -13.74
C HIS A 161 -22.11 -36.59 -13.38
N GLU A 162 -22.01 -36.94 -12.10
CA GLU A 162 -21.98 -38.30 -11.60
C GLU A 162 -23.29 -39.07 -11.83
N ASN A 163 -24.42 -38.37 -11.94
CA ASN A 163 -25.73 -38.96 -12.08
C ASN A 163 -26.07 -39.30 -13.54
N LYS A 164 -27.01 -40.22 -13.76
CA LYS A 164 -27.55 -40.48 -15.09
C LYS A 164 -28.46 -39.32 -15.51
N ILE A 165 -27.91 -38.36 -16.24
CA ILE A 165 -28.65 -37.23 -16.80
C ILE A 165 -29.01 -37.55 -18.25
N ASN A 166 -30.30 -37.55 -18.57
CA ASN A 166 -30.73 -37.52 -19.96
C ASN A 166 -30.98 -36.06 -20.41
N LYS A 167 -31.07 -35.85 -21.72
CA LYS A 167 -31.23 -34.50 -22.28
C LYS A 167 -32.52 -33.81 -21.83
N GLN A 168 -33.60 -34.57 -21.62
CA GLN A 168 -34.88 -34.05 -21.11
C GLN A 168 -34.75 -33.56 -19.68
N ASP A 169 -34.00 -34.27 -18.83
CA ASP A 169 -33.77 -33.89 -17.44
C ASP A 169 -33.03 -32.55 -17.37
N LEU A 170 -32.00 -32.38 -18.21
CA LEU A 170 -31.27 -31.12 -18.35
C LEU A 170 -32.21 -29.99 -18.83
N ALA A 171 -33.00 -30.24 -19.88
CA ALA A 171 -33.94 -29.26 -20.43
C ALA A 171 -34.93 -28.77 -19.36
N ASN A 172 -35.46 -29.68 -18.55
CA ASN A 172 -36.39 -29.35 -17.48
C ASN A 172 -35.70 -28.55 -16.35
N ALA A 173 -34.48 -28.93 -15.98
CA ALA A 173 -33.75 -28.29 -14.88
C ALA A 173 -33.32 -26.84 -15.17
N VAL A 174 -32.95 -26.57 -16.43
CA VAL A 174 -32.50 -25.23 -16.88
C VAL A 174 -33.58 -24.46 -17.65
N GLN A 175 -34.82 -24.97 -17.65
CA GLN A 175 -35.98 -24.36 -18.32
C GLN A 175 -35.77 -24.07 -19.82
N LEU A 176 -35.01 -24.93 -20.52
CA LEU A 176 -34.77 -24.83 -21.96
C LEU A 176 -35.45 -25.94 -22.75
N SER A 177 -35.83 -25.66 -24.00
CA SER A 177 -36.36 -26.71 -24.87
C SER A 177 -35.25 -27.66 -25.35
N ASN A 178 -35.61 -28.93 -25.63
CA ASN A 178 -34.69 -29.89 -26.25
C ASN A 178 -34.13 -29.40 -27.59
N GLN A 179 -34.91 -28.66 -28.36
CA GLN A 179 -34.48 -28.11 -29.65
C GLN A 179 -33.39 -27.05 -29.44
N THR A 180 -33.58 -26.16 -28.47
CA THR A 180 -32.60 -25.14 -28.07
C THR A 180 -31.29 -25.79 -27.60
N LEU A 181 -31.38 -26.80 -26.73
CA LEU A 181 -30.18 -27.56 -26.30
C LEU A 181 -29.50 -28.28 -27.47
N THR A 182 -30.26 -28.83 -28.41
CA THR A 182 -29.67 -29.47 -29.62
C THR A 182 -28.87 -28.47 -30.43
N SER A 183 -29.45 -27.31 -30.71
CA SER A 183 -28.80 -26.26 -31.48
C SER A 183 -27.54 -25.79 -30.75
N MET A 184 -27.65 -25.52 -29.45
CA MET A 184 -26.55 -25.08 -28.61
C MET A 184 -25.36 -26.05 -28.61
N PHE A 185 -25.61 -27.36 -28.46
CA PHE A 185 -24.50 -28.33 -28.49
C PHE A 185 -23.95 -28.59 -29.90
N LYS A 186 -24.77 -28.44 -30.96
CA LYS A 186 -24.31 -28.59 -32.35
C LYS A 186 -23.26 -27.54 -32.74
N GLU A 187 -23.40 -26.33 -32.20
CA GLU A 187 -22.43 -25.25 -32.40
C GLU A 187 -21.14 -25.46 -31.59
N THR A 188 -21.10 -26.43 -30.67
CA THR A 188 -19.89 -26.74 -29.89
C THR A 188 -19.04 -27.84 -30.55
N PRO A 189 -17.72 -27.90 -30.28
CA PRO A 189 -16.85 -28.98 -30.79
C PRO A 189 -17.28 -30.39 -30.35
N PHE A 190 -18.13 -30.50 -29.33
CA PHE A 190 -18.69 -31.76 -28.86
C PHE A 190 -19.96 -32.17 -29.63
N GLN A 191 -20.56 -31.27 -30.43
CA GLN A 191 -21.73 -31.48 -31.30
C GLN A 191 -23.03 -31.98 -30.64
N THR A 192 -22.94 -32.58 -29.45
CA THR A 192 -24.00 -33.29 -28.74
C THR A 192 -23.80 -33.14 -27.23
N PHE A 193 -24.93 -33.13 -26.53
CA PHE A 193 -25.00 -33.15 -25.07
C PHE A 193 -24.13 -34.26 -24.45
N ASN A 194 -24.23 -35.49 -24.95
CA ASN A 194 -23.54 -36.64 -24.37
C ASN A 194 -22.02 -36.55 -24.51
N GLN A 195 -21.52 -36.00 -25.62
CA GLN A 195 -20.08 -35.80 -25.80
C GLN A 195 -19.56 -34.72 -24.84
N TYR A 196 -20.34 -33.65 -24.62
CA TYR A 196 -19.99 -32.61 -23.65
C TYR A 196 -20.00 -33.13 -22.20
N LEU A 197 -21.05 -33.87 -21.82
CA LEU A 197 -21.13 -34.50 -20.49
C LEU A 197 -19.97 -35.49 -20.27
N ASN A 198 -19.66 -36.33 -21.25
CA ASN A 198 -18.53 -37.25 -21.16
C ASN A 198 -17.20 -36.50 -21.04
N HIS A 199 -17.04 -35.37 -21.73
CA HIS A 199 -15.85 -34.53 -21.60
C HIS A 199 -15.67 -34.01 -20.16
N LEU A 200 -16.73 -33.49 -19.53
CA LEU A 200 -16.70 -33.04 -18.14
C LEU A 200 -16.33 -34.19 -17.18
N ARG A 201 -16.98 -35.35 -17.35
CA ARG A 201 -16.70 -36.54 -16.52
C ARG A 201 -15.25 -37.01 -16.66
N LEU A 202 -14.73 -37.06 -17.89
CA LEU A 202 -13.33 -37.42 -18.15
C LEU A 202 -12.36 -36.43 -17.51
N LYS A 203 -12.71 -35.13 -17.44
CA LYS A 203 -11.90 -34.10 -16.77
C LYS A 203 -11.82 -34.34 -15.27
N PHE A 204 -12.96 -34.62 -14.61
CA PHE A 204 -12.97 -34.93 -13.18
C PHE A 204 -12.28 -36.26 -12.86
N CYS A 205 -12.50 -37.30 -13.66
CA CYS A 205 -11.78 -38.57 -13.54
C CYS A 205 -10.26 -38.36 -13.58
N LEU A 206 -9.76 -37.57 -14.53
CA LEU A 206 -8.33 -37.32 -14.66
C LEU A 206 -7.74 -36.66 -13.41
N ASN A 207 -8.44 -35.67 -12.84
CA ASN A 207 -8.01 -35.04 -11.59
C ASN A 207 -7.86 -36.07 -10.46
N ASP A 208 -8.84 -36.94 -10.28
CA ASP A 208 -8.82 -37.94 -9.21
C ASP A 208 -7.81 -39.06 -9.48
N ILE A 209 -7.58 -39.38 -10.76
CA ILE A 209 -6.53 -40.32 -11.20
C ILE A 209 -5.13 -39.82 -10.86
N LEU A 210 -4.89 -38.52 -10.96
CA LEU A 210 -3.59 -37.89 -10.69
C LEU A 210 -3.36 -37.59 -9.20
N THR A 211 -4.43 -37.27 -8.47
CA THR A 211 -4.33 -36.80 -7.07
C THR A 211 -4.58 -37.88 -6.04
N THR A 212 -5.16 -39.02 -6.43
CA THR A 212 -5.50 -40.11 -5.50
C THR A 212 -4.90 -41.45 -5.95
N ARG A 213 -4.81 -42.39 -5.00
CA ARG A 213 -4.41 -43.78 -5.28
C ARG A 213 -5.61 -44.72 -5.46
N ARG A 214 -6.83 -44.19 -5.54
CA ARG A 214 -8.06 -44.98 -5.64
C ARG A 214 -8.08 -45.81 -6.94
N PRO A 215 -8.65 -47.02 -6.95
CA PRO A 215 -8.80 -47.82 -8.17
C PRO A 215 -9.44 -47.00 -9.31
N ILE A 216 -8.88 -47.11 -10.51
CA ILE A 216 -9.33 -46.33 -11.69
C ILE A 216 -10.79 -46.65 -12.02
N GLU A 217 -11.19 -47.89 -11.81
CA GLU A 217 -12.57 -48.35 -12.02
C GLU A 217 -13.55 -47.68 -11.05
N GLU A 218 -13.18 -47.54 -9.77
CA GLU A 218 -14.00 -46.80 -8.79
C GLU A 218 -14.13 -45.32 -9.16
N ILE A 219 -13.02 -44.68 -9.56
CA ILE A 219 -13.05 -43.27 -10.00
C ILE A 219 -13.96 -43.09 -11.22
N ALA A 220 -13.91 -44.02 -12.18
CA ALA A 220 -14.77 -43.97 -13.36
C ALA A 220 -16.25 -44.08 -12.96
N ILE A 221 -16.59 -44.99 -12.05
CA ILE A 221 -17.94 -45.19 -11.54
C ILE A 221 -18.44 -43.93 -10.82
N ASP A 222 -17.64 -43.35 -9.94
CA ASP A 222 -17.98 -42.17 -9.15
C ASP A 222 -18.28 -40.93 -10.01
N HIS A 223 -17.69 -40.84 -11.20
CA HIS A 223 -17.97 -39.77 -12.16
C HIS A 223 -18.97 -40.18 -13.25
N GLY A 224 -19.75 -41.23 -13.04
CA GLY A 224 -20.89 -41.60 -13.90
C GLY A 224 -20.54 -42.46 -15.12
N PHE A 225 -19.37 -43.11 -15.16
CA PHE A 225 -19.05 -44.14 -16.15
C PHE A 225 -19.36 -45.54 -15.63
N HIS A 226 -20.52 -46.08 -16.03
CA HIS A 226 -20.95 -47.43 -15.63
C HIS A 226 -20.36 -48.57 -16.49
N HIS A 227 -19.63 -48.23 -17.56
CA HIS A 227 -18.99 -49.21 -18.45
C HIS A 227 -17.49 -48.92 -18.55
N TYR A 228 -16.69 -49.68 -17.80
CA TYR A 228 -15.26 -49.45 -17.67
C TYR A 228 -14.51 -49.49 -19.01
N SER A 229 -14.78 -50.48 -19.87
CA SER A 229 -14.14 -50.58 -21.19
C SER A 229 -14.38 -49.36 -22.08
N ARG A 230 -15.61 -48.81 -22.06
CA ARG A 230 -15.98 -47.61 -22.81
C ARG A 230 -15.29 -46.36 -22.24
N PHE A 231 -15.17 -46.28 -20.91
CA PHE A 231 -14.40 -45.23 -20.26
C PHE A 231 -12.93 -45.28 -20.66
N ILE A 232 -12.28 -46.45 -20.61
CA ILE A 232 -10.87 -46.60 -21.00
C ILE A 232 -10.64 -46.16 -22.44
N GLN A 233 -11.54 -46.54 -23.36
CA GLN A 233 -11.48 -46.12 -24.76
C GLN A 233 -11.63 -44.59 -24.88
N LEU A 234 -12.72 -44.02 -24.34
CA LEU A 234 -12.95 -42.58 -24.38
C LEU A 234 -11.82 -41.77 -23.73
N PHE A 235 -11.26 -42.24 -22.62
CA PHE A 235 -10.17 -41.60 -21.93
C PHE A 235 -8.87 -41.65 -22.74
N LYS A 236 -8.59 -42.79 -23.39
CA LYS A 236 -7.44 -42.94 -24.29
C LYS A 236 -7.59 -42.07 -25.54
N ASP A 237 -8.78 -42.04 -26.13
CA ASP A 237 -9.07 -41.20 -27.30
C ASP A 237 -8.95 -39.72 -26.94
N THR A 238 -9.37 -39.35 -25.72
CA THR A 238 -9.33 -37.96 -25.25
C THR A 238 -7.94 -37.52 -24.81
N TYR A 239 -7.18 -38.34 -24.09
CA TYR A 239 -5.90 -37.96 -23.46
C TYR A 239 -4.68 -38.68 -24.03
N GLY A 240 -4.85 -39.44 -25.11
CA GLY A 240 -3.79 -40.15 -25.84
C GLY A 240 -3.29 -41.44 -25.18
N ASN A 241 -3.58 -41.68 -23.90
CA ASN A 241 -3.09 -42.83 -23.14
C ASN A 241 -4.15 -43.39 -22.17
N THR A 242 -3.95 -44.62 -21.70
CA THR A 242 -4.87 -45.21 -20.71
C THR A 242 -4.71 -44.52 -19.35
N PRO A 243 -5.77 -44.42 -18.54
CA PRO A 243 -5.70 -43.90 -17.16
C PRO A 243 -4.59 -44.51 -16.31
N LYS A 244 -4.34 -45.82 -16.47
CA LYS A 244 -3.33 -46.56 -15.71
C LYS A 244 -1.92 -46.16 -16.10
N LEU A 245 -1.68 -45.97 -17.39
CA LEU A 245 -0.40 -45.46 -17.90
C LEU A 245 -0.21 -44.01 -17.48
N ILE A 246 -1.23 -43.15 -17.64
CA ILE A 246 -1.14 -41.74 -17.22
C ILE A 246 -0.86 -41.61 -15.72
N ARG A 247 -1.53 -42.40 -14.86
CA ARG A 247 -1.24 -42.42 -13.42
C ARG A 247 0.19 -42.89 -13.12
N ARG A 248 0.60 -43.99 -13.74
CA ARG A 248 1.96 -44.54 -13.55
C ARG A 248 3.00 -43.55 -14.02
N ASP A 249 2.81 -42.95 -15.19
CA ASP A 249 3.75 -42.04 -15.81
C ASP A 249 3.79 -40.70 -15.06
N TYR A 250 2.67 -40.24 -14.49
CA TYR A 250 2.61 -39.07 -13.58
C TYR A 250 3.29 -39.35 -12.23
N ILE A 251 3.07 -40.53 -11.64
CA ILE A 251 3.77 -40.98 -10.43
C ILE A 251 5.25 -41.27 -10.70
N ALA A 252 5.62 -41.65 -11.93
CA ALA A 252 7.01 -41.83 -12.36
C ALA A 252 7.67 -40.54 -12.85
N THR A 253 6.92 -39.50 -13.20
CA THR A 253 7.45 -38.15 -13.48
C THR A 253 7.53 -37.26 -12.25
N SER A 254 6.99 -37.69 -11.09
CA SER A 254 7.30 -37.07 -9.81
C SER A 254 8.61 -37.55 -9.19
N ILE A 255 9.28 -38.58 -9.75
CA ILE A 255 10.64 -38.96 -9.37
C ILE A 255 11.38 -39.62 -10.57
N PHE A 256 11.95 -38.81 -11.49
CA PHE A 256 13.37 -38.84 -11.90
C PHE A 256 13.67 -38.22 -13.27
N GLN A 257 14.82 -37.53 -13.26
CA GLN A 257 15.67 -37.03 -14.36
C GLN A 257 15.07 -35.95 -15.26
N ASN A 258 15.10 -34.71 -14.78
CA ASN A 258 15.56 -33.56 -15.55
C ASN A 258 16.05 -32.47 -14.59
N LYS A 259 17.07 -31.71 -14.98
CA LYS A 259 17.69 -30.59 -14.23
C LYS A 259 16.77 -29.37 -14.08
N SER A 260 15.45 -29.57 -14.13
CA SER A 260 14.48 -28.49 -14.05
C SER A 260 14.28 -28.11 -12.59
N GLU A 261 14.83 -26.97 -12.20
CA GLU A 261 14.68 -26.42 -10.84
C GLU A 261 13.56 -25.38 -10.86
N GLU A 262 12.53 -25.59 -10.03
CA GLU A 262 11.56 -24.54 -9.77
C GLU A 262 12.26 -23.43 -9.00
N ILE A 263 12.26 -22.23 -9.57
CA ILE A 263 12.93 -21.09 -8.99
C ILE A 263 11.91 -20.35 -8.12
N ASP A 264 12.26 -20.14 -6.85
CA ASP A 264 11.55 -19.18 -6.01
C ASP A 264 11.71 -17.78 -6.64
N LEU A 265 10.61 -17.21 -7.15
CA LEU A 265 10.62 -15.85 -7.67
C LEU A 265 10.97 -14.86 -6.55
N ASN A 266 12.22 -14.41 -6.54
CA ASN A 266 12.68 -13.31 -5.71
C ASN A 266 12.77 -12.03 -6.57
N ARG A 267 12.67 -10.85 -5.91
CA ARG A 267 12.64 -9.54 -6.57
C ARG A 267 13.82 -9.26 -7.53
N HIS A 268 14.98 -9.88 -7.28
CA HIS A 268 16.15 -9.78 -8.14
C HIS A 268 15.93 -10.38 -9.54
N ILE A 269 15.14 -11.45 -9.63
CA ILE A 269 14.77 -12.05 -10.91
C ILE A 269 13.79 -11.10 -11.61
N LEU A 270 12.74 -10.59 -10.94
CA LEU A 270 11.83 -9.60 -11.54
C LEU A 270 12.53 -8.33 -12.08
N LYS A 271 13.54 -7.81 -11.36
CA LYS A 271 14.37 -6.69 -11.82
C LYS A 271 15.08 -6.96 -13.16
N SER A 272 15.34 -8.22 -13.50
CA SER A 272 15.94 -8.63 -14.77
C SER A 272 14.94 -8.91 -15.90
N LEU A 273 13.64 -9.04 -15.57
CA LEU A 273 12.56 -9.50 -16.46
C LEU A 273 11.69 -8.38 -17.03
N SER A 274 11.56 -7.26 -16.32
CA SER A 274 11.05 -6.06 -16.93
C SER A 274 12.23 -5.28 -17.49
N GLU A 275 12.13 -4.90 -18.76
CA GLU A 275 12.34 -3.50 -19.10
C GLU A 275 11.54 -2.68 -18.07
N PHE A 276 12.17 -2.39 -16.94
CA PHE A 276 12.09 -1.02 -16.46
C PHE A 276 12.31 -0.20 -17.72
N ARG A 277 11.35 0.63 -18.11
CA ARG A 277 11.71 1.78 -18.92
C ARG A 277 12.71 2.55 -18.07
N GLU A 278 13.97 2.15 -18.18
CA GLU A 278 15.14 2.98 -18.05
C GLU A 278 15.00 3.99 -19.18
N GLU A 279 14.20 5.03 -18.96
CA GLU A 279 14.82 6.31 -19.20
C GLU A 279 15.77 6.52 -18.02
N THR A 280 17.06 6.42 -18.35
CA THR A 280 18.25 6.71 -17.55
C THR A 280 18.79 5.55 -16.71
N SER A 281 19.96 5.08 -17.15
CA SER A 281 21.01 4.44 -16.35
C SER A 281 20.80 4.62 -14.84
N LEU A 282 20.67 3.51 -14.09
CA LEU A 282 20.64 3.50 -12.63
C LEU A 282 21.92 4.13 -12.06
N GLU A 283 21.98 5.46 -11.96
CA GLU A 283 23.00 6.13 -11.16
C GLU A 283 22.61 5.90 -9.69
N ILE A 284 23.48 5.18 -8.99
CA ILE A 284 23.40 5.03 -7.53
C ILE A 284 24.23 6.16 -6.94
N GLU A 285 23.58 7.06 -6.22
CA GLU A 285 24.30 8.09 -5.46
C GLU A 285 24.74 7.48 -4.12
N GLU A 286 26.04 7.34 -3.94
CA GLU A 286 26.60 6.87 -2.69
C GLU A 286 26.73 8.01 -1.68
N ARG A 287 26.17 7.81 -0.48
CA ARG A 287 26.25 8.76 0.62
C ARG A 287 26.98 8.13 1.78
N THR A 288 28.20 8.58 1.99
CA THR A 288 29.00 8.17 3.15
C THR A 288 28.56 8.93 4.39
N ILE A 289 28.18 8.19 5.43
CA ILE A 289 27.73 8.68 6.72
C ILE A 289 28.80 8.35 7.75
N LYS A 290 29.38 9.41 8.33
CA LYS A 290 30.32 9.33 9.44
C LYS A 290 29.58 9.62 10.74
N VAL A 291 29.72 8.75 11.72
CA VAL A 291 29.08 8.89 13.02
C VAL A 291 29.87 9.93 13.80
N ALA A 292 29.22 11.01 14.20
CA ALA A 292 29.78 12.01 15.09
C ALA A 292 29.36 11.72 16.53
N GLU A 293 30.31 11.80 17.46
CA GLU A 293 29.96 11.85 18.88
C GLU A 293 29.36 13.22 19.17
N SER A 294 28.12 13.23 19.68
CA SER A 294 27.42 14.44 20.06
C SER A 294 26.65 14.20 21.35
N ASN A 295 26.62 15.21 22.22
CA ASN A 295 25.80 15.19 23.44
C ASN A 295 24.36 15.68 23.20
N ASN A 296 23.98 15.92 21.95
CA ASN A 296 22.65 16.42 21.61
C ASN A 296 21.65 15.27 21.64
N ILE A 297 20.76 15.26 22.63
CA ILE A 297 19.70 14.26 22.74
C ILE A 297 18.54 14.66 21.83
N TYR A 298 18.07 13.73 21.01
CA TYR A 298 16.85 13.93 20.23
C TYR A 298 15.64 14.07 21.15
N GLN A 299 14.90 15.16 21.00
CA GLN A 299 13.67 15.44 21.73
C GLN A 299 12.52 15.69 20.76
N SER A 300 11.38 15.04 21.02
CA SER A 300 10.13 15.37 20.35
C SER A 300 9.66 16.75 20.83
N PRO A 301 9.04 17.56 19.95
CA PRO A 301 8.37 18.79 20.36
C PRO A 301 7.17 18.48 21.26
N ASP A 302 6.70 19.49 22.00
CA ASP A 302 5.42 19.44 22.69
C ASP A 302 4.25 19.44 21.68
N PHE A 303 3.11 18.85 22.02
CA PHE A 303 1.96 18.77 21.12
C PHE A 303 0.84 19.70 21.57
N TYR A 304 0.32 20.51 20.66
CA TYR A 304 -0.73 21.49 20.92
C TYR A 304 -2.00 21.11 20.15
N ILE A 305 -2.99 20.57 20.84
CA ILE A 305 -4.18 20.00 20.20
C ILE A 305 -5.33 20.98 20.33
N GLU A 306 -5.87 21.42 19.19
CA GLU A 306 -7.03 22.32 19.15
C GLU A 306 -8.26 21.61 18.59
N HIS A 307 -9.38 21.75 19.28
CA HIS A 307 -10.65 21.19 18.87
C HIS A 307 -11.45 22.21 18.04
N ILE A 308 -11.55 21.99 16.73
CA ILE A 308 -12.07 23.00 15.79
C ILE A 308 -13.62 22.98 15.69
N ASN A 309 -14.26 21.85 15.98
CA ASN A 309 -15.71 21.68 15.85
C ASN A 309 -16.36 21.56 17.24
N ASN A 310 -17.54 22.11 17.50
CA ASN A 310 -18.21 21.98 18.82
C ASN A 310 -18.77 20.56 19.14
N ASN A 311 -18.24 19.51 18.52
CA ASN A 311 -18.62 18.12 18.83
C ASN A 311 -17.99 17.69 20.17
N TYR A 312 -18.55 16.64 20.77
CA TYR A 312 -17.98 16.05 21.99
C TYR A 312 -16.57 15.52 21.71
N PHE A 313 -15.58 16.06 22.42
CA PHE A 313 -14.24 15.49 22.47
C PHE A 313 -14.34 14.11 23.13
N ASP A 314 -13.93 13.06 22.41
CA ASP A 314 -14.04 11.68 22.87
C ASP A 314 -12.67 11.16 23.34
N GLN A 315 -12.63 10.65 24.57
CA GLN A 315 -11.42 10.10 25.18
C GLN A 315 -10.80 8.96 24.34
N CYS A 316 -11.63 8.07 23.78
CA CYS A 316 -11.12 6.96 22.97
C CYS A 316 -10.45 7.46 21.70
N SER A 317 -11.06 8.42 21.02
CA SER A 317 -10.57 9.05 19.80
C SER A 317 -9.24 9.77 20.02
N PHE A 318 -9.10 10.49 21.13
CA PHE A 318 -7.82 11.09 21.52
C PHE A 318 -6.73 10.05 21.80
N LEU A 319 -7.04 8.98 22.55
CA LEU A 319 -6.08 7.91 22.80
C LEU A 319 -5.65 7.20 21.51
N ASN A 320 -6.58 7.06 20.55
CA ASN A 320 -6.26 6.53 19.23
C ASN A 320 -5.35 7.46 18.43
N MET A 321 -5.59 8.77 18.45
CA MET A 321 -4.69 9.77 17.87
C MET A 321 -3.28 9.70 18.48
N LYS A 322 -3.19 9.67 19.81
CA LYS A 322 -1.91 9.58 20.54
C LYS A 322 -1.12 8.34 20.11
N ARG A 323 -1.79 7.19 19.99
CA ARG A 323 -1.19 5.93 19.52
C ARG A 323 -0.78 5.99 18.05
N ALA A 324 -1.64 6.50 17.16
CA ALA A 324 -1.35 6.59 15.73
C ALA A 324 -0.12 7.47 15.44
N LEU A 325 0.01 8.58 16.17
CA LEU A 325 1.10 9.54 16.03
C LEU A 325 2.33 9.20 16.90
N ASN A 326 2.31 8.09 17.65
CA ASN A 326 3.38 7.73 18.60
C ASN A 326 3.73 8.85 19.61
N ILE A 327 2.75 9.66 20.03
CA ILE A 327 2.96 10.73 21.02
C ILE A 327 3.14 10.09 22.40
N ASN A 328 4.37 9.69 22.70
CA ASN A 328 4.73 8.97 23.92
C ASN A 328 5.65 9.80 24.84
N LYS A 329 6.19 10.90 24.32
CA LYS A 329 7.13 11.81 24.98
C LYS A 329 6.72 13.25 24.68
N GLY A 330 7.11 14.17 25.56
CA GLY A 330 6.74 15.59 25.46
C GLY A 330 5.40 15.89 26.11
N ASN A 331 5.16 17.17 26.37
CA ASN A 331 3.94 17.64 27.00
C ASN A 331 2.84 17.74 25.95
N VAL A 332 1.64 17.29 26.30
CA VAL A 332 0.46 17.43 25.45
C VAL A 332 -0.39 18.55 26.03
N HIS A 333 -0.54 19.62 25.27
CA HIS A 333 -1.36 20.76 25.62
C HIS A 333 -2.68 20.72 24.85
N TYR A 334 -3.77 21.02 25.53
CA TYR A 334 -5.11 21.09 24.95
C TYR A 334 -5.57 22.55 24.91
N ILE A 335 -5.78 23.06 23.69
CA ILE A 335 -6.21 24.44 23.42
C ILE A 335 -7.73 24.50 23.49
N VAL A 336 -8.25 25.34 24.37
CA VAL A 336 -9.69 25.49 24.62
C VAL A 336 -10.08 26.96 24.62
N ASP A 337 -11.21 27.28 23.99
CA ASP A 337 -11.81 28.60 24.14
C ASP A 337 -12.37 28.76 25.56
N LEU A 338 -11.87 29.76 26.29
CA LEU A 338 -12.30 30.02 27.65
C LEU A 338 -13.74 30.56 27.68
N ASN A 339 -14.31 31.07 26.58
CA ASN A 339 -15.68 31.63 26.49
C ASN A 339 -16.06 32.55 27.68
N TYR A 340 -15.09 33.30 28.20
CA TYR A 340 -15.22 34.03 29.48
C TYR A 340 -16.34 35.08 29.50
N LYS A 341 -16.84 35.49 28.32
CA LYS A 341 -17.98 36.41 28.16
C LYS A 341 -19.29 35.83 28.71
N ASP A 342 -19.41 34.51 28.79
CA ASP A 342 -20.63 33.84 29.25
C ASP A 342 -20.78 33.82 30.78
N ILE A 343 -19.74 34.16 31.53
CA ILE A 343 -19.79 34.30 33.01
C ILE A 343 -20.93 35.21 33.47
N PHE A 344 -21.24 36.28 32.72
CA PHE A 344 -22.33 37.20 33.07
C PHE A 344 -23.71 36.67 32.69
N LYS A 345 -23.80 35.70 31.76
CA LYS A 345 -25.08 35.09 31.37
C LYS A 345 -25.49 34.02 32.37
N ASP A 346 -24.57 33.09 32.67
CA ASP A 346 -24.80 31.99 33.60
C ASP A 346 -23.48 31.54 34.24
N ARG A 347 -23.18 32.10 35.42
CA ARG A 347 -21.95 31.82 36.16
C ARG A 347 -21.88 30.37 36.64
N GLU A 348 -23.01 29.77 37.02
CA GLU A 348 -23.03 28.40 37.54
C GLU A 348 -22.74 27.39 36.44
N SER A 349 -23.36 27.55 35.26
CA SER A 349 -23.07 26.69 34.10
C SER A 349 -21.61 26.82 33.67
N PHE A 350 -21.10 28.06 33.57
CA PHE A 350 -19.71 28.31 33.22
C PHE A 350 -18.72 27.60 34.17
N ILE A 351 -18.94 27.73 35.48
CA ILE A 351 -18.09 27.08 36.50
C ILE A 351 -18.12 25.55 36.33
N LYS A 352 -19.30 24.99 36.13
CA LYS A 352 -19.48 23.55 35.99
C LYS A 352 -18.78 23.01 34.74
N GLU A 353 -18.95 23.68 33.60
CA GLU A 353 -18.31 23.32 32.33
C GLU A 353 -16.79 23.40 32.43
N LEU A 354 -16.26 24.47 33.03
CA LEU A 354 -14.82 24.65 33.23
C LEU A 354 -14.23 23.56 34.14
N LEU A 355 -14.91 23.20 35.22
CA LEU A 355 -14.49 22.12 36.10
C LEU A 355 -14.44 20.76 35.39
N GLN A 356 -15.49 20.44 34.64
CA GLN A 356 -15.55 19.20 33.85
C GLN A 356 -14.41 19.14 32.83
N LEU A 357 -14.13 20.27 32.17
CA LEU A 357 -13.03 20.39 31.22
C LEU A 357 -11.66 20.19 31.89
N LEU A 358 -11.42 20.81 33.04
CA LEU A 358 -10.14 20.66 33.77
C LEU A 358 -9.94 19.22 34.26
N GLN A 359 -10.99 18.57 34.78
CA GLN A 359 -10.94 17.15 35.16
C GLN A 359 -10.59 16.28 33.95
N PHE A 360 -11.27 16.52 32.83
CA PHE A 360 -11.01 15.81 31.58
C PHE A 360 -9.56 15.94 31.10
N ILE A 361 -9.02 17.16 31.11
CA ILE A 361 -7.61 17.44 30.75
C ILE A 361 -6.66 16.69 31.69
N SER A 362 -6.95 16.69 32.99
CA SER A 362 -6.17 15.99 34.01
C SER A 362 -6.18 14.48 33.81
N ASP A 363 -7.34 13.88 33.56
CA ASP A 363 -7.49 12.43 33.39
C ASP A 363 -6.70 11.89 32.19
N LEU A 364 -6.40 12.75 31.21
CA LEU A 364 -5.60 12.43 30.02
C LEU A 364 -4.13 12.84 30.12
N ASN A 365 -3.68 13.33 31.28
CA ASN A 365 -2.35 13.89 31.51
C ASN A 365 -1.99 14.96 30.46
N MET A 366 -2.91 15.88 30.20
CA MET A 366 -2.71 17.03 29.34
C MET A 366 -2.55 18.32 30.15
N HIS A 367 -2.15 19.40 29.48
CA HIS A 367 -2.03 20.73 30.07
C HIS A 367 -2.98 21.73 29.39
N PRO A 368 -3.71 22.56 30.16
CA PRO A 368 -4.70 23.48 29.59
C PRO A 368 -4.03 24.72 28.99
N ILE A 369 -4.45 25.08 27.77
CA ILE A 369 -4.16 26.36 27.14
C ILE A 369 -5.47 27.08 26.86
N PHE A 370 -5.65 28.23 27.49
CA PHE A 370 -6.87 29.02 27.34
C PHE A 370 -6.71 30.05 26.24
N LYS A 371 -7.50 29.89 25.18
CA LYS A 371 -7.62 30.89 24.13
C LYS A 371 -8.41 32.08 24.64
N VAL A 372 -7.86 33.27 24.44
CA VAL A 372 -8.45 34.54 24.85
C VAL A 372 -8.92 35.30 23.60
N SER A 373 -10.23 35.36 23.40
CA SER A 373 -10.87 35.98 22.23
C SER A 373 -11.41 37.39 22.52
N THR A 374 -10.89 38.42 21.85
CA THR A 374 -11.31 39.82 22.03
C THR A 374 -12.14 40.33 20.86
N SER A 375 -13.01 41.32 21.11
CA SER A 375 -13.79 41.98 20.05
C SER A 375 -12.98 43.03 19.27
N ARG A 376 -11.92 43.57 19.87
CA ARG A 376 -11.04 44.57 19.27
C ARG A 376 -9.57 44.19 19.48
N PRO A 377 -8.70 44.41 18.48
CA PRO A 377 -7.28 44.03 18.54
C PRO A 377 -6.45 44.88 19.51
N ASP A 378 -6.91 46.09 19.85
CA ASP A 378 -6.06 47.09 20.51
C ASP A 378 -6.34 47.26 22.00
N VAL A 379 -7.59 47.01 22.43
CA VAL A 379 -8.10 47.36 23.76
C VAL A 379 -9.26 46.45 24.15
N PHE A 380 -9.27 45.98 25.40
CA PHE A 380 -10.45 45.38 26.02
C PHE A 380 -11.53 46.43 26.31
N ASN A 381 -12.77 46.15 25.91
CA ASN A 381 -13.88 46.93 26.45
C ASN A 381 -14.08 46.62 27.95
N SER A 382 -14.78 47.51 28.68
CA SER A 382 -14.95 47.37 30.13
C SER A 382 -15.62 46.06 30.55
N SER A 383 -16.55 45.55 29.74
CA SER A 383 -17.24 44.29 30.02
C SER A 383 -16.30 43.09 29.84
N GLU A 384 -15.55 43.04 28.74
CA GLU A 384 -14.57 41.98 28.49
C GLU A 384 -13.49 41.95 29.56
N LYS A 385 -12.98 43.12 29.98
CA LYS A 385 -11.99 43.21 31.06
C LYS A 385 -12.53 42.66 32.37
N MET A 386 -13.77 43.00 32.73
CA MET A 386 -14.43 42.49 33.94
C MET A 386 -14.67 40.98 33.86
N SER A 387 -15.21 40.48 32.74
CA SER A 387 -15.45 39.05 32.51
C SER A 387 -14.15 38.24 32.57
N PHE A 388 -13.09 38.71 31.92
CA PHE A 388 -11.80 38.03 31.91
C PHE A 388 -11.18 37.96 33.31
N HIS A 389 -11.26 39.05 34.08
CA HIS A 389 -10.80 39.05 35.47
C HIS A 389 -11.54 38.04 36.34
N GLN A 390 -12.87 37.98 36.22
CA GLN A 390 -13.67 36.98 36.94
C GLN A 390 -13.33 35.55 36.52
N ALA A 391 -13.08 35.32 35.23
CA ALA A 391 -12.63 34.01 34.75
C ALA A 391 -11.29 33.59 35.36
N LEU A 392 -10.33 34.52 35.45
CA LEU A 392 -9.03 34.26 36.08
C LEU A 392 -9.16 33.94 37.57
N GLU A 393 -10.01 34.64 38.32
CA GLU A 393 -10.27 34.31 39.73
C GLU A 393 -10.87 32.90 39.89
N VAL A 394 -11.80 32.53 39.02
CA VAL A 394 -12.41 31.20 39.01
C VAL A 394 -11.35 30.13 38.69
N LEU A 395 -10.54 30.35 37.65
CA LEU A 395 -9.42 29.47 37.30
C LEU A 395 -8.43 29.33 38.47
N PHE A 396 -8.09 30.43 39.15
CA PHE A 396 -7.14 30.43 40.27
C PHE A 396 -7.62 29.56 41.42
N ILE A 397 -8.92 29.53 41.69
CA ILE A 397 -9.49 28.66 42.73
C ILE A 397 -9.41 27.19 42.31
N PHE A 398 -9.80 26.86 41.07
CA PHE A 398 -9.89 25.47 40.62
C PHE A 398 -8.56 24.83 40.31
N LEU A 399 -7.60 25.57 39.74
CA LEU A 399 -6.28 25.05 39.41
C LEU A 399 -5.48 24.61 40.64
N ARG A 400 -5.85 25.02 41.86
CA ARG A 400 -5.28 24.47 43.11
C ARG A 400 -5.43 22.96 43.24
N GLN A 401 -6.47 22.38 42.63
CA GLN A 401 -6.72 20.94 42.64
C GLN A 401 -5.85 20.19 41.61
N PHE A 402 -5.18 20.92 40.70
CA PHE A 402 -4.42 20.38 39.57
C PHE A 402 -2.97 20.89 39.57
N ASN A 403 -2.20 20.50 40.59
CA ASN A 403 -0.84 20.98 40.83
C ASN A 403 0.23 20.59 39.78
N HIS A 404 -0.12 19.76 38.78
CA HIS A 404 0.77 19.30 37.73
C HIS A 404 0.57 20.02 36.39
N PHE A 405 -0.40 20.94 36.30
CA PHE A 405 -0.68 21.65 35.06
C PHE A 405 0.37 22.71 34.73
N GLN A 406 0.89 22.67 33.50
CA GLN A 406 1.57 23.80 32.88
C GLN A 406 0.53 24.69 32.23
N LEU A 407 0.16 25.78 32.91
CA LEU A 407 -0.86 26.70 32.44
C LEU A 407 -0.36 27.49 31.21
N GLY A 408 -1.21 27.67 30.20
CA GLY A 408 -0.92 28.57 29.09
C GLY A 408 -2.10 29.42 28.66
N PHE A 409 -1.80 30.53 27.99
CA PHE A 409 -2.77 31.43 27.38
C PHE A 409 -2.42 31.68 25.92
N LEU A 410 -3.38 31.47 25.03
CA LEU A 410 -3.25 31.69 23.59
C LEU A 410 -3.96 32.98 23.19
N ILE A 411 -3.24 33.87 22.51
CA ILE A 411 -3.75 35.15 22.03
C ILE A 411 -3.62 35.18 20.50
N GLU A 412 -4.63 35.75 19.83
CA GLU A 412 -4.67 35.89 18.37
C GLU A 412 -5.11 37.31 18.00
N GLU A 413 -4.55 37.87 16.92
CA GLU A 413 -5.02 39.15 16.32
C GLU A 413 -4.99 40.35 17.29
N VAL A 414 -3.98 40.46 18.14
CA VAL A 414 -3.89 41.50 19.17
C VAL A 414 -2.61 42.33 19.03
N LYS A 415 -2.70 43.66 19.20
CA LYS A 415 -1.52 44.56 19.21
C LYS A 415 -0.72 44.44 20.51
N CYS A 416 0.57 44.75 20.46
CA CYS A 416 1.50 44.69 21.60
C CYS A 416 0.98 45.38 22.88
N SER A 417 0.27 46.51 22.75
CA SER A 417 -0.29 47.24 23.89
C SER A 417 -1.25 46.40 24.74
N LEU A 418 -2.04 45.54 24.10
CA LEU A 418 -3.02 44.69 24.77
C LEU A 418 -2.37 43.39 25.31
N ILE A 419 -1.26 42.93 24.72
CA ILE A 419 -0.44 41.83 25.26
C ILE A 419 0.02 42.18 26.69
N HIS A 420 0.58 43.37 26.90
CA HIS A 420 0.99 43.80 28.24
C HIS A 420 -0.18 43.94 29.22
N GLN A 421 -1.35 44.40 28.77
CA GLN A 421 -2.54 44.46 29.63
C GLN A 421 -3.04 43.06 30.04
N LEU A 422 -2.94 42.09 29.13
CA LEU A 422 -3.25 40.68 29.39
C LEU A 422 -2.29 40.11 30.41
N GLN A 423 -0.98 40.26 30.21
CA GLN A 423 0.06 39.85 31.15
C GLN A 423 -0.17 40.44 32.54
N GLN A 424 -0.42 41.75 32.63
CA GLN A 424 -0.73 42.40 33.91
C GLN A 424 -1.97 41.83 34.60
N SER A 425 -2.96 41.35 33.85
CA SER A 425 -4.17 40.76 34.40
C SER A 425 -3.91 39.32 34.87
N ILE A 426 -3.17 38.53 34.08
CA ILE A 426 -2.81 37.14 34.41
C ILE A 426 -1.86 37.09 35.61
N ASN A 427 -0.84 37.96 35.65
CA ASN A 427 0.15 38.06 36.74
C ASN A 427 -0.46 38.38 38.11
N LYS A 428 -1.71 38.82 38.19
CA LYS A 428 -2.39 38.98 39.49
C LYS A 428 -2.80 37.65 40.12
N CYS A 429 -2.93 36.61 39.32
CA CYS A 429 -3.42 35.30 39.73
C CYS A 429 -2.36 34.21 39.55
N PHE A 430 -1.49 34.31 38.54
CA PHE A 430 -0.54 33.26 38.17
C PHE A 430 0.83 33.85 37.87
N ASP A 431 1.86 33.28 38.52
CA ASP A 431 3.26 33.65 38.28
C ASP A 431 3.95 32.73 37.25
N ASP A 432 3.47 31.49 37.11
CA ASP A 432 4.03 30.47 36.20
C ASP A 432 2.98 30.09 35.15
N TYR A 433 3.13 30.66 33.95
CA TYR A 433 2.30 30.37 32.79
C TYR A 433 3.08 30.61 31.49
N GLN A 434 2.65 29.97 30.40
CA GLN A 434 3.15 30.24 29.06
C GLN A 434 2.20 31.15 28.29
N LEU A 435 2.72 32.26 27.78
CA LEU A 435 2.01 33.14 26.86
C LEU A 435 2.37 32.78 25.41
N ILE A 436 1.34 32.48 24.61
CA ILE A 436 1.50 32.04 23.24
C ILE A 436 0.77 33.01 22.31
N TYR A 437 1.48 33.49 21.29
CA TYR A 437 0.89 34.35 20.26
C TYR A 437 0.71 33.58 18.96
N ARG A 438 -0.50 33.55 18.40
CA ARG A 438 -0.78 32.94 17.09
C ARG A 438 -0.75 33.96 15.96
N VAL A 439 0.07 33.69 14.95
CA VAL A 439 0.18 34.51 13.74
C VAL A 439 -0.78 33.99 12.68
N LYS A 440 -1.67 34.83 12.17
CA LYS A 440 -2.57 34.46 11.06
C LYS A 440 -1.97 34.84 9.70
N PRO A 441 -2.32 34.11 8.62
CA PRO A 441 -1.85 34.42 7.26
C PRO A 441 -2.19 35.86 6.85
N GLY A 442 -1.23 36.59 6.27
CA GLY A 442 -1.42 37.95 5.75
C GLY A 442 -1.21 39.09 6.75
N GLN A 443 -0.97 38.82 8.04
CA GLN A 443 -0.74 39.86 9.06
C GLN A 443 0.74 40.15 9.34
N TYR A 444 1.64 39.65 8.48
CA TYR A 444 3.07 39.58 8.74
C TYR A 444 3.78 40.93 8.61
N GLU A 445 3.40 41.73 7.62
CA GLU A 445 4.01 43.04 7.35
C GLU A 445 3.43 44.17 8.21
N GLU A 446 2.18 44.01 8.68
CA GLU A 446 1.48 45.04 9.47
C GLU A 446 1.73 44.94 10.98
N LEU A 447 2.05 43.74 11.49
CA LEU A 447 2.34 43.51 12.91
C LEU A 447 3.84 43.62 13.13
N GLY A 448 4.27 44.44 14.09
CA GLY A 448 5.66 44.48 14.55
C GLY A 448 6.07 43.20 15.27
N LEU A 449 6.12 42.07 14.55
CA LEU A 449 6.36 40.72 15.06
C LEU A 449 7.62 40.65 15.92
N ALA A 450 8.69 41.33 15.52
CA ALA A 450 9.93 41.41 16.30
C ALA A 450 9.73 41.92 17.74
N ARG A 451 8.74 42.79 17.98
CA ARG A 451 8.38 43.23 19.34
C ARG A 451 7.57 42.16 20.06
N ILE A 452 6.54 41.63 19.39
CA ILE A 452 5.67 40.58 19.94
C ILE A 452 6.50 39.36 20.40
N VAL A 453 7.51 38.95 19.61
CA VAL A 453 8.39 37.82 19.91
C VAL A 453 9.13 37.97 21.24
N ASN A 454 9.44 39.20 21.64
CA ASN A 454 10.10 39.49 22.91
C ASN A 454 9.11 39.51 24.08
N ASP A 455 7.86 39.84 23.81
CA ASP A 455 6.81 39.98 24.82
C ASP A 455 6.08 38.65 25.14
N VAL A 456 6.33 37.59 24.37
CA VAL A 456 5.68 36.27 24.56
C VAL A 456 6.68 35.12 24.68
N ASP A 457 6.25 34.03 25.32
CA ASP A 457 7.11 32.86 25.55
C ASP A 457 7.27 32.02 24.29
N LYS A 458 6.15 31.74 23.59
CA LYS A 458 6.11 30.96 22.36
C LYS A 458 5.27 31.66 21.28
N ILE A 459 5.54 31.33 20.02
CA ILE A 459 4.79 31.85 18.87
C ILE A 459 4.34 30.69 18.02
N MET A 460 3.05 30.68 17.74
CA MET A 460 2.39 29.69 16.93
C MET A 460 2.23 30.24 15.52
N ILE A 461 2.84 29.57 14.54
CA ILE A 461 2.87 30.01 13.14
C ILE A 461 2.45 28.87 12.20
N PRO A 462 1.74 29.16 11.11
CA PRO A 462 1.51 28.17 10.07
C PRO A 462 2.82 27.77 9.38
N ILE A 463 2.91 26.49 8.99
CA ILE A 463 4.14 25.93 8.41
C ILE A 463 4.65 26.66 7.16
N ASN A 464 3.76 27.30 6.41
CA ASN A 464 4.12 28.05 5.20
C ASN A 464 4.91 29.34 5.47
N LEU A 465 4.93 29.85 6.71
CA LEU A 465 5.70 31.04 7.10
C LEU A 465 7.05 30.71 7.75
N LEU A 466 7.38 29.43 7.90
CA LEU A 466 8.53 29.01 8.71
C LEU A 466 9.89 29.39 8.08
N GLU A 467 9.99 29.53 6.76
CA GLU A 467 11.22 29.99 6.09
C GLU A 467 11.41 31.53 6.13
N ASP A 468 10.32 32.29 6.34
CA ASP A 468 10.31 33.75 6.26
C ASP A 468 10.62 34.44 7.61
N LEU A 469 10.77 33.67 8.68
CA LEU A 469 10.89 34.14 10.07
C LEU A 469 12.29 33.95 10.64
N ASP A 470 12.95 35.06 10.97
CA ASP A 470 14.23 35.07 11.70
C ASP A 470 13.98 35.01 13.22
N ILE A 471 13.47 33.86 13.69
CA ILE A 471 13.09 33.61 15.09
C ILE A 471 13.82 32.39 15.62
N TYR A 472 14.22 32.44 16.90
CA TYR A 472 14.73 31.27 17.62
C TYR A 472 13.74 30.10 17.54
N GLN A 473 14.16 28.99 16.90
CA GLN A 473 13.31 27.81 16.70
C GLN A 473 12.72 27.28 18.01
N SER A 474 13.46 27.41 19.12
CA SER A 474 13.00 27.05 20.47
C SER A 474 11.81 27.85 21.02
N LYS A 475 11.35 28.91 20.32
CA LYS A 475 10.09 29.62 20.64
C LYS A 475 8.95 29.25 19.69
N ILE A 476 9.22 28.55 18.60
CA ILE A 476 8.25 28.32 17.53
C ILE A 476 7.38 27.11 17.86
N ILE A 477 6.08 27.25 17.64
CA ILE A 477 5.11 26.16 17.55
C ILE A 477 4.62 26.13 16.10
N ILE A 478 4.82 25.03 15.38
CA ILE A 478 4.40 24.90 13.98
C ILE A 478 2.94 24.44 13.93
N GLU A 479 2.07 25.18 13.24
CA GLU A 479 0.73 24.72 12.89
C GLU A 479 0.74 23.99 11.55
N VAL A 480 0.32 22.72 11.57
CA VAL A 480 0.19 21.88 10.37
C VAL A 480 -1.25 21.77 9.88
N ASP A 481 -2.17 22.56 10.43
CA ASP A 481 -3.59 22.63 10.07
C ASP A 481 -3.83 22.72 8.55
N GLN A 482 -3.02 23.51 7.84
CA GLN A 482 -3.14 23.69 6.40
C GLN A 482 -2.85 22.39 5.62
N LEU A 483 -1.93 21.56 6.11
CA LEU A 483 -1.61 20.27 5.51
C LEU A 483 -2.69 19.22 5.80
N ILE A 484 -3.27 19.31 6.99
CA ILE A 484 -4.23 18.33 7.50
C ILE A 484 -5.65 18.60 6.97
N LYS A 485 -6.03 19.87 6.81
CA LYS A 485 -7.33 20.27 6.25
C LYS A 485 -7.41 20.11 4.74
N ASN A 486 -6.28 19.96 4.04
CA ASN A 486 -6.29 19.74 2.60
C ASN A 486 -6.89 18.37 2.28
N LYS A 487 -8.13 18.37 1.78
CA LYS A 487 -8.90 17.16 1.44
C LYS A 487 -8.53 16.59 0.07
N GLU A 488 -7.56 17.19 -0.62
CA GLU A 488 -7.07 16.68 -1.90
C GLU A 488 -6.60 15.22 -1.75
N LYS A 489 -7.04 14.37 -2.68
CA LYS A 489 -6.60 12.96 -2.76
C LYS A 489 -5.15 12.84 -3.25
N LEU A 490 -4.66 13.84 -3.99
CA LEU A 490 -3.35 13.84 -4.64
C LEU A 490 -2.40 14.80 -3.93
N LEU A 491 -1.13 14.39 -3.80
CA LEU A 491 -0.07 15.20 -3.20
C LEU A 491 0.46 16.20 -4.24
N ASN A 492 0.43 17.49 -3.91
CA ASN A 492 1.05 18.53 -4.72
C ASN A 492 2.49 18.84 -4.24
N ILE A 493 3.28 19.51 -5.08
CA ILE A 493 4.69 19.84 -4.79
C ILE A 493 4.82 20.68 -3.51
N GLN A 494 3.90 21.62 -3.27
CA GLN A 494 3.91 22.47 -2.08
C GLN A 494 3.77 21.66 -0.79
N THR A 495 2.86 20.67 -0.78
CA THR A 495 2.68 19.75 0.34
C THR A 495 3.98 18.99 0.65
N ILE A 496 4.70 18.57 -0.39
CA ILE A 496 5.96 17.84 -0.24
C ILE A 496 7.07 18.74 0.29
N ASP A 497 7.15 19.99 -0.17
CA ASP A 497 8.08 20.99 0.35
C ASP A 497 7.81 21.29 1.84
N TYR A 498 6.54 21.40 2.25
CA TYR A 498 6.17 21.58 3.66
C TYR A 498 6.50 20.36 4.53
N ILE A 499 6.33 19.13 4.02
CA ILE A 499 6.74 17.92 4.75
C ILE A 499 8.26 17.91 4.95
N ARG A 500 9.03 18.24 3.90
CA ARG A 500 10.48 18.35 4.00
C ARG A 500 10.90 19.37 5.07
N LEU A 501 10.21 20.50 5.09
CA LEU A 501 10.44 21.57 6.08
C LEU A 501 10.10 21.11 7.50
N LEU A 502 8.95 20.44 7.69
CA LEU A 502 8.55 19.84 8.97
C LEU A 502 9.62 18.88 9.49
N MET A 503 10.09 17.96 8.64
CA MET A 503 11.10 16.95 9.01
C MET A 503 12.42 17.59 9.45
N ASN A 504 12.85 18.67 8.78
CA ASN A 504 14.08 19.37 9.13
C ASN A 504 13.99 20.15 10.46
N GLN A 505 12.79 20.61 10.82
CA GLN A 505 12.59 21.50 11.98
C GLN A 505 12.01 20.78 13.20
N TYR A 506 11.55 19.54 13.05
CA TYR A 506 10.73 18.83 14.03
C TYR A 506 11.24 18.86 15.47
N ASP A 507 12.51 18.51 15.69
CA ASP A 507 13.12 18.45 17.02
C ASP A 507 13.83 19.75 17.44
N LYS A 508 13.80 20.77 16.58
CA LYS A 508 14.36 22.10 16.86
C LYS A 508 13.30 23.07 17.37
N VAL A 509 12.04 22.83 17.03
CA VAL A 509 10.92 23.65 17.45
C VAL A 509 10.40 23.27 18.83
N SER A 510 9.77 24.23 19.50
CA SER A 510 9.23 24.03 20.84
C SER A 510 7.91 23.26 20.87
N GLY A 511 7.22 23.18 19.73
CA GLY A 511 5.91 22.55 19.67
C GLY A 511 5.40 22.30 18.26
N LEU A 512 4.44 21.40 18.16
CA LEU A 512 3.65 21.11 16.97
C LEU A 512 2.16 21.21 17.29
N SER A 513 1.44 22.07 16.59
CA SER A 513 0.00 22.20 16.71
C SER A 513 -0.74 21.34 15.69
N LEU A 514 -1.69 20.55 16.20
CA LEU A 514 -2.46 19.57 15.46
C LEU A 514 -3.96 19.83 15.67
N PRO A 515 -4.79 19.75 14.63
CA PRO A 515 -6.23 19.79 14.79
C PRO A 515 -6.70 18.45 15.35
N TYR A 516 -7.63 18.48 16.30
CA TYR A 516 -8.34 17.27 16.69
C TYR A 516 -9.29 16.84 15.57
N LEU A 517 -9.24 15.56 15.23
CA LEU A 517 -10.09 14.93 14.23
C LEU A 517 -10.63 13.60 14.80
N GLU A 518 -11.93 13.35 14.63
CA GLU A 518 -12.60 12.13 15.13
C GLU A 518 -12.01 10.82 14.56
N LYS A 519 -11.26 10.89 13.45
CA LYS A 519 -10.64 9.73 12.80
C LYS A 519 -9.17 9.98 12.46
N TYR A 520 -8.30 9.89 13.46
CA TYR A 520 -6.91 9.52 13.22
C TYR A 520 -6.88 8.01 12.93
N VAL A 521 -6.97 7.65 11.65
CA VAL A 521 -6.84 6.25 11.23
C VAL A 521 -5.36 5.90 11.36
N VAL A 522 -5.04 4.82 12.10
CA VAL A 522 -3.74 4.16 11.99
C VAL A 522 -3.63 3.75 10.54
N VAL A 523 -2.89 4.54 9.75
CA VAL A 523 -2.85 4.34 8.32
C VAL A 523 -2.16 3.01 8.09
N ASN A 524 -2.95 1.98 7.81
CA ASN A 524 -2.41 0.83 7.13
C ASN A 524 -2.19 1.30 5.69
N ILE A 525 -1.01 1.88 5.42
CA ILE A 525 -0.57 2.38 4.10
C ILE A 525 -0.48 1.22 3.06
N ALA A 526 -1.09 0.07 3.37
CA ALA A 526 -1.32 -1.08 2.52
C ALA A 526 -2.60 -1.00 1.68
N GLN A 527 -3.61 -0.19 2.06
CA GLN A 527 -4.97 -0.26 1.46
C GLN A 527 -5.61 1.00 0.79
N GLN A 528 -5.06 2.23 0.89
CA GLN A 528 -5.52 3.44 0.17
C GLN A 528 -4.40 4.42 -0.31
N GLU A 529 -4.61 5.15 -1.42
CA GLU A 529 -3.73 6.29 -1.80
C GLU A 529 -3.70 7.33 -0.66
N PRO A 530 -2.52 7.64 -0.09
CA PRO A 530 -2.47 8.51 1.07
C PRO A 530 -2.65 9.96 0.66
N ASN A 531 -3.64 10.61 1.28
CA ASN A 531 -3.79 12.05 1.21
C ASN A 531 -2.72 12.75 2.08
N ALA A 532 -2.64 14.08 1.95
CA ALA A 532 -1.68 14.90 2.69
C ALA A 532 -1.72 14.65 4.21
N PHE A 533 -2.92 14.51 4.78
CA PHE A 533 -3.12 14.21 6.20
C PHE A 533 -2.48 12.88 6.63
N GLN A 534 -2.70 11.81 5.86
CA GLN A 534 -2.15 10.48 6.16
C GLN A 534 -0.62 10.47 6.08
N LEU A 535 -0.04 11.17 5.10
CA LEU A 535 1.40 11.28 4.95
C LEU A 535 2.03 12.08 6.11
N VAL A 536 1.46 13.23 6.47
CA VAL A 536 1.93 14.03 7.62
C VAL A 536 1.83 13.24 8.92
N SER A 537 0.72 12.52 9.13
CA SER A 537 0.54 11.65 10.30
C SER A 537 1.59 10.56 10.38
N TYR A 538 1.92 9.93 9.23
CA TYR A 538 2.99 8.92 9.15
C TYR A 538 4.37 9.52 9.47
N VAL A 539 4.68 10.69 8.91
CA VAL A 539 5.94 11.41 9.17
C VAL A 539 6.11 11.75 10.64
N ILE A 540 5.09 12.32 11.27
CA ILE A 540 5.05 12.59 12.72
C ILE A 540 5.27 11.30 13.51
N SER A 541 4.57 10.23 13.14
CA SER A 541 4.66 8.93 13.80
C SER A 541 6.06 8.31 13.71
N MET A 542 6.78 8.48 12.60
CA MET A 542 8.17 8.04 12.47
C MET A 542 9.11 8.89 13.33
N LEU A 543 9.02 10.22 13.24
CA LEU A 543 9.87 11.16 13.98
C LEU A 543 9.75 10.97 15.49
N ASN A 544 8.55 10.63 15.99
CA ASN A 544 8.31 10.34 17.40
C ASN A 544 8.92 9.02 17.89
N GLN A 545 9.36 8.13 17.00
CA GLN A 545 10.04 6.89 17.38
C GLN A 545 11.54 7.08 17.65
N LEU A 546 12.13 8.18 17.17
CA LEU A 546 13.54 8.49 17.38
C LEU A 546 13.84 8.75 18.87
N ARG A 547 15.00 8.28 19.32
CA ARG A 547 15.48 8.41 20.70
C ARG A 547 17.00 8.35 20.78
N GLY A 548 17.52 8.89 21.87
CA GLY A 548 18.96 8.87 22.18
C GLY A 548 19.69 10.07 21.57
N GLU A 549 20.99 9.94 21.41
CA GLU A 549 21.88 10.99 20.92
C GLU A 549 21.76 11.13 19.41
N ILE A 550 21.71 12.35 18.89
CA ILE A 550 21.80 12.64 17.46
C ILE A 550 23.25 12.45 17.05
N VAL A 551 23.54 11.43 16.25
CA VAL A 551 24.91 11.08 15.85
C VAL A 551 25.22 11.46 14.41
N TYR A 552 24.21 11.82 13.62
CA TYR A 552 24.39 12.42 12.30
C TYR A 552 23.13 13.20 11.88
N ARG A 553 23.30 14.34 11.23
CA ARG A 553 22.21 15.15 10.69
C ARG A 553 22.65 15.95 9.47
N ASN A 554 21.78 16.01 8.47
CA ASN A 554 21.81 17.00 7.39
C ASN A 554 20.38 17.35 6.94
N ASN A 555 20.23 18.09 5.85
CA ASN A 555 18.92 18.53 5.34
C ASN A 555 18.04 17.42 4.75
N GLN A 556 18.48 16.16 4.74
CA GLN A 556 17.75 15.02 4.16
C GLN A 556 17.76 13.77 5.06
N MET A 557 18.42 13.84 6.22
CA MET A 557 18.65 12.70 7.09
C MET A 557 18.90 13.13 8.53
N VAL A 558 18.29 12.40 9.46
CA VAL A 558 18.61 12.42 10.88
C VAL A 558 18.90 10.99 11.33
N MET A 559 19.94 10.82 12.13
CA MET A 559 20.34 9.54 12.71
C MET A 559 20.56 9.71 14.20
N THR A 560 19.93 8.86 14.98
CA THR A 560 20.09 8.80 16.43
C THR A 560 20.66 7.46 16.87
N ARG A 561 21.34 7.46 18.01
CA ARG A 561 21.84 6.26 18.68
C ARG A 561 21.24 6.15 20.07
N TYR A 562 20.59 5.03 20.36
CA TYR A 562 20.09 4.69 21.67
C TYR A 562 20.64 3.34 22.12
N LYS A 563 21.63 3.37 23.02
CA LYS A 563 22.38 2.17 23.43
C LYS A 563 22.97 1.45 22.19
N HIS A 564 22.48 0.25 21.87
CA HIS A 564 22.98 -0.59 20.77
C HIS A 564 22.12 -0.49 19.49
N GLU A 565 21.15 0.42 19.46
CA GLU A 565 20.24 0.64 18.34
C GLU A 565 20.56 1.99 17.68
N TYR A 566 20.68 1.97 16.36
CA TYR A 566 20.69 3.17 15.54
C TYR A 566 19.36 3.30 14.82
N GLN A 567 18.85 4.52 14.76
CA GLN A 567 17.58 4.86 14.16
C GLN A 567 17.84 5.99 13.18
N VAL A 568 17.41 5.80 11.94
CA VAL A 568 17.71 6.70 10.82
C VAL A 568 16.39 7.04 10.16
N ILE A 569 16.12 8.32 10.00
CA ILE A 569 15.05 8.82 9.13
C ILE A 569 15.69 9.58 7.99
N THR A 570 15.30 9.24 6.77
CA THR A 570 15.75 9.89 5.54
C THR A 570 14.57 10.34 4.71
N TYR A 571 14.75 11.42 3.96
CA TYR A 571 13.73 11.98 3.08
C TYR A 571 14.37 12.57 1.83
N PHE A 572 14.44 11.75 0.78
CA PHE A 572 15.08 12.12 -0.49
C PHE A 572 14.10 12.75 -1.46
N LEU A 573 13.38 13.78 -1.01
CA LEU A 573 12.29 14.44 -1.74
C LEU A 573 12.86 15.51 -2.67
N ASN A 574 13.29 15.14 -3.87
CA ASN A 574 13.92 16.08 -4.80
C ASN A 574 13.26 16.07 -6.17
N ILE A 575 11.96 16.41 -6.17
CA ILE A 575 11.08 16.46 -7.36
C ILE A 575 11.63 17.42 -8.43
N LYS A 576 12.35 18.47 -8.04
CA LYS A 576 12.92 19.46 -8.96
C LYS A 576 14.27 19.05 -9.55
N SER A 577 14.89 17.96 -9.08
CA SER A 577 16.21 17.56 -9.57
C SER A 577 16.11 16.71 -10.83
N LYS A 578 16.68 17.24 -11.93
CA LYS A 578 16.96 16.51 -13.17
C LYS A 578 18.08 15.47 -13.03
N MET A 579 18.46 15.10 -11.80
CA MET A 579 19.52 14.12 -11.58
C MET A 579 19.02 12.72 -11.92
N ASN A 580 19.78 11.99 -12.74
CA ASN A 580 19.54 10.60 -13.16
C ASN A 580 19.80 9.57 -12.04
N VAL A 581 19.78 10.01 -10.78
CA VAL A 581 19.92 9.15 -9.62
C VAL A 581 18.61 8.40 -9.44
N ASN A 582 18.66 7.08 -9.36
CA ASN A 582 17.46 6.26 -9.15
C ASN A 582 17.39 5.69 -7.74
N GLN A 583 18.54 5.54 -7.07
CA GLN A 583 18.66 4.99 -5.72
C GLN A 583 19.77 5.71 -4.96
N TYR A 584 19.60 5.81 -3.64
CA TYR A 584 20.66 6.25 -2.73
C TYR A 584 21.21 5.05 -1.99
N ARG A 585 22.54 4.89 -1.98
CA ARG A 585 23.24 3.92 -1.16
C ARG A 585 23.87 4.62 0.03
N LEU A 586 23.30 4.40 1.21
CA LEU A 586 23.79 4.94 2.47
C LEU A 586 24.91 4.05 3.01
N ILE A 587 26.13 4.56 3.12
CA ILE A 587 27.31 3.82 3.58
C ILE A 587 27.70 4.31 4.97
N PHE A 588 27.55 3.48 5.99
CA PHE A 588 27.89 3.81 7.38
C PHE A 588 29.35 3.44 7.67
N SER A 589 30.27 4.38 7.43
CA SER A 589 31.71 4.08 7.38
C SER A 589 32.29 3.57 8.71
N ASP A 590 31.75 4.03 9.83
CA ASP A 590 32.30 3.77 11.16
C ASP A 590 31.65 2.55 11.84
N ILE A 591 30.65 1.94 11.19
CA ILE A 591 29.89 0.81 11.72
C ILE A 591 30.39 -0.48 11.08
N LYS A 592 31.13 -1.29 11.86
CA LYS A 592 31.85 -2.47 11.34
C LYS A 592 30.97 -3.72 11.12
N GLN A 593 29.85 -3.86 11.83
CA GLN A 593 28.93 -5.00 11.71
C GLN A 593 27.48 -4.55 11.88
N LEU A 594 26.73 -4.51 10.77
CA LEU A 594 25.27 -4.44 10.78
C LEU A 594 24.72 -5.86 10.92
N ASN A 595 24.25 -6.23 12.12
CA ASN A 595 23.72 -7.58 12.36
C ASN A 595 22.28 -7.73 11.87
N HIS A 596 21.48 -6.68 12.00
CA HIS A 596 20.06 -6.67 11.64
C HIS A 596 19.65 -5.23 11.36
N ALA A 597 18.95 -4.99 10.25
CA ALA A 597 18.38 -3.71 9.86
C ALA A 597 16.93 -3.87 9.39
N GLU A 598 16.01 -3.16 10.03
CA GLU A 598 14.61 -2.99 9.62
C GLU A 598 14.52 -1.71 8.80
N VAL A 599 13.92 -1.77 7.61
CA VAL A 599 13.72 -0.59 6.76
C VAL A 599 12.25 -0.52 6.35
N GLU A 600 11.59 0.53 6.76
CA GLU A 600 10.26 0.95 6.33
C GLU A 600 10.43 2.18 5.44
N TYR A 601 9.74 2.26 4.31
CA TYR A 601 9.80 3.47 3.49
C TYR A 601 8.52 3.73 2.71
N PHE A 602 8.33 5.00 2.34
CA PHE A 602 7.24 5.50 1.54
C PHE A 602 7.78 6.13 0.25
N ASP A 603 7.36 5.60 -0.91
CA ASP A 603 7.77 6.04 -2.26
C ASP A 603 6.78 7.08 -2.81
N ILE A 604 7.26 8.31 -3.04
CA ILE A 604 6.46 9.46 -3.45
C ILE A 604 6.40 9.63 -4.96
N GLN A 605 7.25 8.96 -5.75
CA GLN A 605 7.28 9.08 -7.23
C GLN A 605 5.92 8.73 -7.87
N ARG A 606 5.11 7.93 -7.19
CA ARG A 606 3.80 7.47 -7.65
C ARG A 606 2.69 8.50 -7.49
N TYR A 607 2.94 9.58 -6.75
CA TYR A 607 1.93 10.57 -6.37
C TYR A 607 2.30 12.00 -6.81
N ALA A 608 3.50 12.22 -7.35
CA ALA A 608 3.95 13.51 -7.84
C ALA A 608 3.37 13.79 -9.23
N ILE A 609 2.66 14.92 -9.35
CA ILE A 609 2.12 15.42 -10.62
C ILE A 609 3.30 15.77 -11.54
N SER A 610 3.22 15.38 -12.82
CA SER A 610 4.20 15.76 -13.85
C SER A 610 4.26 17.29 -14.02
N GLU A 611 5.37 17.82 -14.52
CA GLU A 611 5.68 19.26 -14.61
C GLU A 611 4.61 20.15 -15.30
N ASN A 612 3.58 19.56 -15.92
CA ASN A 612 2.55 20.27 -16.69
C ASN A 612 1.17 20.39 -16.03
N ASN A 613 0.98 20.04 -14.74
CA ASN A 613 -0.33 20.05 -14.06
C ASN A 613 -1.45 19.22 -14.76
N SER A 614 -1.10 18.42 -15.77
CA SER A 614 -2.01 17.51 -16.46
C SER A 614 -1.77 16.08 -15.99
N LEU A 615 -2.80 15.44 -15.45
CA LEU A 615 -2.82 13.99 -15.23
C LEU A 615 -2.60 13.29 -16.59
N ASP A 616 -1.43 12.70 -16.79
CA ASP A 616 -1.36 11.51 -17.64
C ASP A 616 -2.13 10.41 -16.90
N ASN A 617 -3.36 10.19 -17.33
CA ASN A 617 -4.34 9.25 -16.77
C ASN A 617 -3.93 7.76 -16.84
N LEU A 618 -2.64 7.43 -16.88
CA LEU A 618 -2.15 6.06 -17.08
C LEU A 618 -1.47 5.41 -15.88
N MET A 619 -1.38 6.08 -14.72
CA MET A 619 -0.66 5.53 -13.56
C MET A 619 -1.44 5.67 -12.25
N LEU A 620 -2.61 5.04 -12.16
CA LEU A 620 -3.27 4.78 -10.87
C LEU A 620 -2.71 3.45 -10.30
N TYR A 621 -1.63 3.53 -9.53
CA TYR A 621 -1.08 2.39 -8.81
C TYR A 621 -1.42 2.46 -7.32
N HIS A 622 -2.29 1.56 -6.86
CA HIS A 622 -2.48 1.30 -5.43
C HIS A 622 -1.30 0.46 -4.88
N GLN A 623 -0.48 1.14 -4.06
CA GLN A 623 0.27 0.73 -2.84
C GLN A 623 1.05 -0.58 -2.75
N HIS A 624 2.26 -0.51 -2.18
CA HIS A 624 2.89 -1.63 -1.48
C HIS A 624 3.76 -1.12 -0.31
N HIS A 625 3.56 -1.68 0.87
CA HIS A 625 4.55 -1.69 1.96
C HIS A 625 5.77 -2.53 1.57
N TRP A 626 6.95 -2.12 2.02
CA TRP A 626 8.10 -3.00 2.20
C TRP A 626 8.20 -3.40 3.66
N LEU A 627 8.06 -4.69 3.96
CA LEU A 627 8.86 -5.30 5.02
C LEU A 627 10.20 -5.62 4.36
N ALA A 628 11.22 -4.79 4.60
CA ALA A 628 12.56 -5.10 4.14
C ALA A 628 13.02 -6.41 4.75
N LYS A 629 13.04 -7.46 3.92
CA LYS A 629 13.83 -8.65 4.22
C LYS A 629 15.28 -8.22 4.07
N LEU A 630 16.00 -8.23 5.19
CA LEU A 630 17.44 -8.13 5.26
C LEU A 630 18.08 -8.94 4.14
N ASN A 631 18.75 -8.26 3.22
CA ASN A 631 19.80 -8.91 2.43
C ASN A 631 20.95 -9.22 3.39
N PHE A 632 20.87 -10.38 4.04
CA PHE A 632 22.06 -10.97 4.61
C PHE A 632 22.97 -11.38 3.47
N LYS A 633 24.19 -10.84 3.54
CA LYS A 633 25.36 -11.09 2.70
C LYS A 633 25.37 -10.34 1.37
N GLU A 634 26.05 -9.20 1.36
CA GLU A 634 27.39 -9.20 0.76
C GLU A 634 28.41 -8.58 1.73
N ILE A 635 29.54 -9.27 1.84
CA ILE A 635 30.62 -9.03 2.78
C ILE A 635 31.49 -7.90 2.20
N SER A 636 31.44 -6.69 2.78
CA SER A 636 32.60 -5.78 2.98
C SER A 636 32.23 -4.33 3.34
N THR A 637 30.98 -3.88 3.22
CA THR A 637 30.57 -2.50 3.58
C THR A 637 29.20 -2.45 4.25
N SER A 638 29.08 -1.75 5.38
CA SER A 638 27.79 -1.49 6.05
C SER A 638 26.97 -0.50 5.22
N SER A 639 26.19 -0.97 4.25
CA SER A 639 25.40 -0.11 3.38
C SER A 639 23.92 -0.50 3.29
N ILE A 640 23.04 0.50 3.16
CA ILE A 640 21.60 0.35 3.00
C ILE A 640 21.15 1.13 1.75
N GLU A 641 20.39 0.48 0.87
CA GLU A 641 19.88 1.09 -0.36
C GLU A 641 18.41 1.48 -0.21
N ILE A 642 18.07 2.68 -0.70
CA ILE A 642 16.72 3.24 -0.67
C ILE A 642 16.36 3.88 -2.02
N PRO A 643 15.08 3.85 -2.44
CA PRO A 643 14.65 4.51 -3.68
C PRO A 643 14.81 6.03 -3.65
N LYS A 644 14.97 6.65 -4.82
CA LYS A 644 14.81 8.10 -4.97
C LYS A 644 13.37 8.52 -4.64
N ASP A 645 13.20 9.76 -4.17
CA ASP A 645 11.91 10.35 -3.77
C ASP A 645 11.15 9.47 -2.77
N SER A 646 11.88 8.98 -1.77
CA SER A 646 11.32 8.21 -0.66
C SER A 646 11.57 8.85 0.69
N ILE A 647 10.65 8.60 1.62
CA ILE A 647 10.85 8.82 3.06
C ILE A 647 11.09 7.45 3.67
N ALA A 648 12.26 7.21 4.27
CA ALA A 648 12.59 5.91 4.86
C ALA A 648 12.94 6.04 6.34
N HIS A 649 12.42 5.09 7.12
CA HIS A 649 12.73 4.86 8.52
C HIS A 649 13.48 3.53 8.64
N ILE A 650 14.72 3.63 9.10
CA ILE A 650 15.68 2.54 9.15
C ILE A 650 16.07 2.35 10.61
N LYS A 651 16.03 1.13 11.12
CA LYS A 651 16.52 0.78 12.46
C LYS A 651 17.51 -0.35 12.34
N PHE A 652 18.66 -0.27 13.00
CA PHE A 652 19.59 -1.40 13.02
C PHE A 652 20.33 -1.54 14.33
N LEU A 653 20.68 -2.78 14.65
CA LEU A 653 21.37 -3.15 15.88
C LEU A 653 22.86 -3.44 15.62
N ILE A 654 23.72 -2.98 16.53
CA ILE A 654 25.13 -3.35 16.57
C ILE A 654 25.34 -4.42 17.66
N SER A 655 26.26 -5.35 17.43
CA SER A 655 26.69 -6.34 18.43
C SER A 655 27.20 -5.64 19.70
N LEU A 656 26.76 -6.16 20.85
CA LEU A 656 27.27 -5.82 22.17
C LEU A 656 28.76 -6.13 22.32
#